data_AF-A0AAE8N1N7-F1
#
_entry.id   AF-A0AAE8N1N7-F1
#
_cell.length_a   1.000
_cell.length_b   1.000
_cell.length_c   1.000
_cell.angle_alpha   90.00
_cell.angle_beta   90.00
_cell.angle_gamma   90.00
#
_symmetry.space_group_name_H-M   'P 1'
#
loop_
_entity.id
_entity.type
_entity.pdbx_description
1 polymer ?
#
loop_
_entity_poly.entity_id
_entity_poly.type
_entity_poly.pdbx_seq_one_letter_code
_entity_poly.pdbx_strand_id
1 'polypeptide(L)'
;MSLGLSSALIVGKTSAVLGPGYINERVQYLNANHRDICKFDSPEDPNYITLKNALTSAADDLVEDVVLARSGYVKEQMDLLIAYLGISDRPEEDYPKVEGSCQWIDGREEFEEWRDSANSLPYDHFDDGVTADNNISILWVRADPGTGKTHLASYVISELQDFQLECAYYYFHDGNKTSGTLGGLLRSLAYQMSVSNAAIRERILELCREGSTFDKDDPRSIWNKVFKKGIFHTRILTTQYWVIDALDECTKYQELFSILRREKLNFPLRILLTSRKIPDIQRLTRPLEATCTISVMDIPIKDSVSDIERYINSRIENLPVDNAAEKEDLAATILRKSNACFLWVRIVMDELEHVYSKESILQVLEGIPEGMVPYYERTVGTMGENKLEKHITKAVLLWVVGSSRKMTLLEISQALKLDINTILPSAKSAIEGLCGQLVTVHGSTEVVDVVHPTVREFLLLDPENRLASRLLFNPNPELNLLAVIYSDHGMSLYDTWSGALVHTHKSPDDAGPTSLSCSPDGRTLATTNMKGTLQLWDFESLTLLYHVVSPAQSFRLLNFTSDSSNLIDATDSTMNIWSPAALVRKTMEEDSSISDDAAQLIASEGQFMPLRASRITVLCAHPTLPLVFAGRYNGQVVAFSSKTGEEDSVLYTHSSGEFITEIIAGRNDILASSDVSGTVQVWRLKPSAATSLTTDVLLLNLRHVAQIKQICFDPTGNYLLGSSAHSDTVFLIEDGTSVGTLRFGTDERKAWRWLESPHKQAATAEFTLLSDHIMKRYIASSFPELAIAEPVHLQYNSQESFSDISPASAVIQRVVQPTCRTLIVEVSFDSSYAASTAAFIFDPGQISSTATAQTLVPMNHIFTKQCRHFIGASQGLNSIIFLHRNGWITSLNPQSPPPTQCMQHFFIGAEHVGTSQEVDVNMGKHTIELDLKTPEGRDEFERLLADADVVLDGFRPGAIQKLGYGPAKFREIARARGKGIVYVNENCFAHEGEGTGRPGWQQIADCASGLAWEQGKFMGLEEPVVSPFPISDYGTGCMGAIAAMVGIYHRATRGGSWHGKTCLLQYDMLLFESGLYLENVKEMLKDTVEPEFLELRHAHSVDQISGAALQGMKKQFPRLFSDRRIFQKWYAAKYKAEVVSVRPVVEIQGALVEFQRAASRDFSGDADMVRE
;
A
#
# COMPACT_ATOMS: atom_id res chain seq x y z
N MET A 1 -26.82 -3.11 8.95
CA MET A 1 -27.34 -4.46 8.61
C MET A 1 -26.62 -4.92 7.34
N SER A 2 -25.45 -5.58 7.29
CA SER A 2 -24.61 -6.26 8.30
C SER A 2 -25.35 -7.19 9.26
N LEU A 3 -25.08 -8.48 9.13
CA LEU A 3 -25.05 -9.45 10.22
C LEU A 3 -24.12 -10.57 9.76
N GLY A 4 -23.04 -10.80 10.50
CA GLY A 4 -22.01 -11.79 10.17
C GLY A 4 -22.28 -13.16 10.81
N LEU A 5 -21.35 -14.09 10.62
CA LEU A 5 -21.32 -15.39 11.28
C LEU A 5 -19.94 -15.63 11.92
N SER A 6 -19.95 -16.20 13.12
CA SER A 6 -18.77 -16.59 13.90
C SER A 6 -18.25 -17.97 13.49
N SER A 7 -16.96 -18.22 13.72
CA SER A 7 -16.28 -19.48 13.40
C SER A 7 -16.31 -20.49 14.56
N ALA A 8 -16.24 -21.78 14.24
CA ALA A 8 -16.11 -22.89 15.18
C ALA A 8 -15.13 -23.95 14.63
N LEU A 9 -14.46 -24.69 15.53
CA LEU A 9 -13.38 -25.62 15.17
C LEU A 9 -13.90 -26.91 14.50
N ILE A 10 -13.45 -27.22 13.28
CA ILE A 10 -14.06 -28.28 12.44
C ILE A 10 -13.37 -29.65 12.54
N VAL A 11 -12.11 -29.75 13.00
CA VAL A 11 -11.33 -31.03 12.98
C VAL A 11 -10.57 -31.27 14.29
N GLY A 12 -10.53 -32.53 14.76
CA GLY A 12 -9.90 -32.93 16.02
C GLY A 12 -8.37 -33.12 15.94
N LYS A 13 -7.66 -32.69 17.01
CA LYS A 13 -6.19 -32.56 17.08
C LYS A 13 -5.39 -33.86 16.88
N THR A 14 -5.99 -35.04 17.11
CA THR A 14 -5.32 -36.35 16.98
C THR A 14 -5.17 -36.85 15.54
N SER A 15 -5.67 -36.11 14.55
CA SER A 15 -5.69 -36.51 13.14
C SER A 15 -4.38 -36.29 12.37
N ALA A 16 -3.32 -35.80 13.04
CA ALA A 16 -2.14 -35.18 12.41
C ALA A 16 -0.78 -35.76 12.86
N VAL A 17 -0.73 -37.03 13.28
CA VAL A 17 0.46 -37.71 13.83
C VAL A 17 0.74 -39.02 13.07
N LEU A 18 2.00 -39.34 12.76
CA LEU A 18 2.34 -40.56 12.00
C LEU A 18 2.37 -41.84 12.87
N GLY A 19 2.64 -41.70 14.17
CA GLY A 19 2.50 -42.78 15.16
C GLY A 19 3.82 -43.20 15.82
N PRO A 20 3.78 -44.04 16.87
CA PRO A 20 4.83 -44.16 17.89
C PRO A 20 6.11 -44.92 17.45
N GLY A 21 6.43 -44.95 16.16
CA GLY A 21 7.59 -45.66 15.59
C GLY A 21 8.85 -44.81 15.38
N TYR A 22 8.73 -43.47 15.40
CA TYR A 22 9.82 -42.56 15.09
C TYR A 22 10.32 -41.84 16.34
N ILE A 23 11.53 -42.21 16.79
CA ILE A 23 12.10 -41.80 18.09
C ILE A 23 12.33 -40.28 18.18
N ASN A 24 12.53 -39.61 17.04
CA ASN A 24 12.79 -38.18 16.92
C ASN A 24 11.67 -37.41 16.18
N GLU A 25 10.46 -37.97 15.99
CA GLU A 25 9.35 -37.24 15.34
C GLU A 25 8.89 -36.06 16.23
N ARG A 26 8.85 -34.85 15.65
CA ARG A 26 8.31 -33.64 16.28
C ARG A 26 7.06 -33.19 15.53
N VAL A 27 6.04 -32.74 16.25
CA VAL A 27 4.72 -32.40 15.69
C VAL A 27 4.26 -31.06 16.24
N GLN A 28 3.93 -30.16 15.33
CA GLN A 28 3.72 -28.76 15.63
C GLN A 28 2.46 -28.27 14.89
N TYR A 29 1.62 -27.48 15.56
CA TYR A 29 0.26 -27.15 15.09
C TYR A 29 0.12 -25.69 14.68
N LEU A 30 -0.75 -25.48 13.70
CA LEU A 30 -0.86 -24.27 12.89
C LEU A 30 -2.33 -23.81 12.89
N ASN A 31 -2.62 -22.60 13.40
CA ASN A 31 -3.99 -22.09 13.63
C ASN A 31 -4.56 -21.36 12.38
N ALA A 32 -4.24 -21.90 11.20
CA ALA A 32 -4.75 -21.45 9.91
C ALA A 32 -5.95 -22.26 9.42
N ASN A 33 -6.81 -21.61 8.64
CA ASN A 33 -7.78 -22.34 7.82
C ASN A 33 -7.16 -22.79 6.48
N HIS A 34 -7.84 -23.68 5.76
CA HIS A 34 -7.32 -24.34 4.56
C HIS A 34 -7.17 -23.46 3.29
N ARG A 35 -7.62 -22.21 3.27
CA ARG A 35 -7.21 -21.21 2.24
C ARG A 35 -5.85 -20.58 2.58
N ASP A 36 -5.48 -20.68 3.85
CA ASP A 36 -4.67 -19.73 4.60
C ASP A 36 -3.51 -20.45 5.32
N ILE A 37 -3.04 -21.59 4.76
CA ILE A 37 -2.09 -22.51 5.43
C ILE A 37 -0.76 -22.80 4.69
N CYS A 38 -0.60 -22.49 3.40
CA CYS A 38 0.72 -22.64 2.71
C CYS A 38 1.04 -21.71 1.52
N LYS A 39 0.31 -20.63 1.30
CA LYS A 39 1.02 -19.40 0.91
C LYS A 39 1.98 -19.02 2.08
N PHE A 40 2.76 -17.97 1.98
CA PHE A 40 2.91 -17.07 3.11
C PHE A 40 2.67 -15.68 2.56
N ASP A 41 2.09 -14.75 3.32
CA ASP A 41 2.23 -13.37 2.84
C ASP A 41 3.77 -13.14 2.97
N SER A 42 4.41 -13.21 4.15
CA SER A 42 5.85 -13.05 4.36
C SER A 42 6.49 -14.31 4.96
N PRO A 43 7.66 -14.31 5.58
CA PRO A 43 8.03 -13.68 6.84
C PRO A 43 7.24 -13.94 8.20
N GLU A 44 6.47 -13.06 8.89
CA GLU A 44 6.17 -12.92 10.37
C GLU A 44 5.21 -13.81 11.23
N ASP A 45 4.37 -14.74 10.74
CA ASP A 45 3.18 -15.30 11.47
C ASP A 45 3.15 -16.87 11.75
N PRO A 46 2.71 -17.53 12.90
CA PRO A 46 3.48 -18.64 13.43
C PRO A 46 3.50 -19.87 12.54
N ASN A 47 2.73 -19.96 11.47
CA ASN A 47 2.79 -21.11 10.59
C ASN A 47 4.18 -21.37 9.99
N TYR A 48 4.76 -20.37 9.33
CA TYR A 48 6.14 -20.46 8.80
C TYR A 48 7.13 -20.43 9.98
N ILE A 49 6.74 -19.91 11.12
CA ILE A 49 7.65 -19.82 12.29
C ILE A 49 7.92 -21.12 13.00
N THR A 50 6.80 -21.74 13.28
CA THR A 50 6.66 -23.06 13.82
C THR A 50 7.25 -24.07 12.82
N LEU A 51 7.45 -23.66 11.55
CA LEU A 51 8.18 -24.38 10.50
C LEU A 51 9.71 -24.18 10.57
N LYS A 52 10.28 -22.95 10.49
CA LYS A 52 11.76 -22.77 10.61
C LYS A 52 12.29 -23.23 11.94
N ASN A 53 11.68 -22.86 13.07
CA ASN A 53 12.20 -23.27 14.37
C ASN A 53 12.28 -24.81 14.49
N ALA A 54 11.42 -25.55 13.79
CA ALA A 54 11.50 -27.00 13.68
C ALA A 54 12.60 -27.51 12.72
N LEU A 55 12.95 -26.73 11.68
CA LEU A 55 14.01 -27.04 10.71
C LEU A 55 15.41 -26.70 11.23
N THR A 56 15.61 -25.53 11.86
CA THR A 56 16.91 -25.09 12.40
C THR A 56 17.45 -26.10 13.41
N SER A 57 16.62 -26.54 14.38
CA SER A 57 17.00 -27.52 15.39
C SER A 57 17.36 -28.91 14.83
N ALA A 58 17.05 -29.22 13.57
CA ALA A 58 17.44 -30.48 12.93
C ALA A 58 18.81 -30.41 12.22
N ALA A 59 19.32 -29.20 11.97
CA ALA A 59 20.63 -28.98 11.34
C ALA A 59 21.77 -28.99 12.37
N ASP A 60 21.55 -28.41 13.55
CA ASP A 60 22.58 -28.26 14.60
C ASP A 60 23.12 -29.61 15.10
N ASP A 61 22.22 -30.58 15.36
CA ASP A 61 22.55 -31.96 15.81
C ASP A 61 23.50 -32.69 14.83
N LEU A 62 23.59 -32.25 13.57
CA LEU A 62 24.35 -32.90 12.49
C LEU A 62 25.78 -32.37 12.34
N VAL A 63 26.08 -31.20 12.93
CA VAL A 63 27.39 -30.54 12.85
C VAL A 63 28.33 -31.01 13.97
N GLU A 64 27.78 -31.35 15.14
CA GLU A 64 28.56 -31.67 16.35
C GLU A 64 29.43 -32.94 16.21
N ASP A 65 28.94 -33.94 15.48
CA ASP A 65 29.62 -35.24 15.27
C ASP A 65 30.96 -35.15 14.49
N VAL A 66 31.21 -34.07 13.75
CA VAL A 66 32.37 -33.96 12.84
C VAL A 66 33.61 -33.33 13.51
N VAL A 67 33.42 -32.54 14.58
CA VAL A 67 34.46 -31.64 15.14
C VAL A 67 35.49 -32.35 16.02
N LEU A 68 35.15 -33.50 16.61
CA LEU A 68 35.88 -34.12 17.72
C LEU A 68 37.30 -34.65 17.39
N ALA A 69 37.69 -34.77 16.12
CA ALA A 69 38.91 -35.48 15.70
C ALA A 69 40.22 -34.64 15.62
N ARG A 70 40.18 -33.29 15.75
CA ARG A 70 41.34 -32.40 15.47
C ARG A 70 41.89 -31.59 16.67
N SER A 71 41.31 -31.69 17.86
CA SER A 71 41.37 -30.62 18.88
C SER A 71 42.60 -30.57 19.83
N GLY A 72 43.44 -31.61 19.89
CA GLY A 72 44.44 -31.76 20.97
C GLY A 72 45.62 -30.77 20.99
N TYR A 73 46.46 -30.78 19.95
CA TYR A 73 47.76 -30.08 19.93
C TYR A 73 47.65 -28.55 19.78
N VAL A 74 46.57 -28.06 19.17
CA VAL A 74 46.36 -26.61 18.95
C VAL A 74 46.03 -25.90 20.27
N LYS A 75 45.45 -26.59 21.25
CA LYS A 75 44.93 -26.00 22.49
C LYS A 75 46.02 -25.37 23.37
N GLU A 76 47.10 -26.10 23.66
CA GLU A 76 48.18 -25.63 24.56
C GLU A 76 48.89 -24.36 24.05
N GLN A 77 49.03 -24.19 22.73
CA GLN A 77 49.63 -22.99 22.14
C GLN A 77 48.73 -21.75 22.32
N MET A 78 47.40 -21.94 22.24
CA MET A 78 46.42 -20.87 22.38
C MET A 78 46.30 -20.40 23.82
N ASP A 79 46.30 -21.32 24.79
CA ASP A 79 46.18 -21.00 26.22
C ASP A 79 47.30 -20.04 26.68
N LEU A 80 48.53 -20.22 26.16
CA LEU A 80 49.67 -19.33 26.40
C LEU A 80 49.47 -17.93 25.80
N LEU A 81 48.89 -17.83 24.59
CA LEU A 81 48.65 -16.55 23.91
C LEU A 81 47.53 -15.75 24.60
N ILE A 82 46.47 -16.41 25.03
CA ILE A 82 45.35 -15.83 25.79
C ILE A 82 45.88 -15.16 27.08
N ALA A 83 46.70 -15.87 27.84
CA ALA A 83 47.33 -15.35 29.07
C ALA A 83 48.26 -14.14 28.79
N TYR A 84 49.09 -14.23 27.74
CA TYR A 84 50.03 -13.17 27.36
C TYR A 84 49.28 -11.89 26.95
N LEU A 85 48.35 -11.99 26.00
CA LEU A 85 47.58 -10.85 25.49
C LEU A 85 46.57 -10.32 26.51
N GLY A 86 46.14 -11.12 27.49
CA GLY A 86 45.15 -10.70 28.50
C GLY A 86 43.77 -10.49 27.90
N ILE A 87 43.32 -11.51 27.18
CA ILE A 87 41.99 -11.62 26.60
C ILE A 87 41.26 -12.65 27.47
N SER A 88 40.05 -12.34 27.92
CA SER A 88 39.25 -13.29 28.71
C SER A 88 38.42 -14.21 27.82
N ASP A 89 37.91 -13.67 26.70
CA ASP A 89 36.94 -14.32 25.83
C ASP A 89 37.28 -14.03 24.36
N ARG A 90 36.90 -14.95 23.47
CA ARG A 90 36.91 -14.66 22.03
C ARG A 90 35.85 -13.59 21.72
N PRO A 91 36.03 -12.77 20.66
CA PRO A 91 34.95 -11.96 20.11
C PRO A 91 33.95 -12.86 19.34
N GLU A 92 33.26 -13.75 20.05
CA GLU A 92 32.17 -14.57 19.51
C GLU A 92 30.84 -13.81 19.71
N GLU A 93 30.58 -12.85 18.83
CA GLU A 93 29.22 -12.41 18.50
C GLU A 93 28.97 -12.76 17.02
N ASP A 94 28.28 -13.89 16.78
CA ASP A 94 27.74 -14.19 15.46
C ASP A 94 26.55 -13.27 15.20
N TYR A 95 26.78 -12.22 14.40
CA TYR A 95 25.70 -11.51 13.73
C TYR A 95 25.19 -12.42 12.60
N PRO A 96 23.95 -12.94 12.69
CA PRO A 96 23.50 -14.00 11.79
C PRO A 96 23.57 -13.55 10.33
N LYS A 97 24.32 -14.30 9.49
CA LYS A 97 24.42 -14.04 8.05
C LYS A 97 23.04 -14.18 7.42
N VAL A 98 22.52 -13.08 6.89
CA VAL A 98 21.29 -13.05 6.10
C VAL A 98 21.69 -13.13 4.63
N GLU A 99 21.21 -14.15 3.92
CA GLU A 99 21.71 -14.47 2.59
C GLU A 99 21.48 -13.32 1.58
N GLY A 100 22.60 -12.83 1.05
CA GLY A 100 22.67 -11.67 0.16
C GLY A 100 22.28 -10.32 0.75
N SER A 101 22.13 -10.19 2.07
CA SER A 101 22.22 -8.88 2.72
C SER A 101 23.61 -8.30 2.50
N CYS A 102 23.71 -7.00 2.29
CA CYS A 102 24.94 -6.22 2.14
C CYS A 102 25.80 -6.50 0.89
N GLN A 103 25.40 -7.43 0.01
CA GLN A 103 26.05 -7.73 -1.29
C GLN A 103 26.23 -6.52 -2.22
N TRP A 104 25.44 -5.46 -2.04
CA TRP A 104 25.54 -4.24 -2.81
C TRP A 104 26.91 -3.54 -2.67
N ILE A 105 27.69 -3.84 -1.62
CA ILE A 105 29.03 -3.28 -1.45
C ILE A 105 30.06 -3.86 -2.44
N ASP A 106 29.86 -5.09 -2.92
CA ASP A 106 30.82 -5.78 -3.79
C ASP A 106 30.99 -5.13 -5.17
N GLY A 107 29.97 -4.41 -5.65
CA GLY A 107 30.00 -3.64 -6.89
C GLY A 107 30.33 -2.14 -6.70
N ARG A 108 30.92 -1.77 -5.56
CA ARG A 108 31.37 -0.39 -5.29
C ARG A 108 32.85 -0.26 -5.60
N GLU A 109 33.20 0.67 -6.50
CA GLU A 109 34.59 0.96 -6.88
C GLU A 109 35.48 1.20 -5.64
N GLU A 110 34.98 1.89 -4.60
CA GLU A 110 35.75 2.13 -3.37
C GLU A 110 36.03 0.86 -2.55
N PHE A 111 35.19 -0.18 -2.68
CA PHE A 111 35.35 -1.46 -2.01
C PHE A 111 36.16 -2.46 -2.85
N GLU A 112 35.94 -2.51 -4.17
CA GLU A 112 36.77 -3.28 -5.10
C GLU A 112 38.23 -2.81 -5.05
N GLU A 113 38.49 -1.50 -5.12
CA GLU A 113 39.83 -0.94 -4.93
C GLU A 113 40.43 -1.32 -3.57
N TRP A 114 39.63 -1.30 -2.50
CA TRP A 114 40.10 -1.68 -1.17
C TRP A 114 40.43 -3.18 -1.07
N ARG A 115 39.56 -4.05 -1.59
CA ARG A 115 39.67 -5.52 -1.55
C ARG A 115 40.81 -6.04 -2.42
N ASP A 116 40.87 -5.54 -3.66
CA ASP A 116 41.62 -6.14 -4.77
C ASP A 116 42.86 -5.34 -5.20
N SER A 117 43.14 -4.18 -4.59
CA SER A 117 44.31 -3.35 -4.91
C SER A 117 45.63 -4.13 -4.83
N ALA A 118 46.11 -4.56 -5.98
CA ALA A 118 47.37 -5.26 -6.12
C ALA A 118 48.55 -4.28 -5.98
N ASN A 119 49.07 -4.14 -4.76
CA ASN A 119 50.49 -3.82 -4.59
C ASN A 119 51.28 -5.02 -5.10
N SER A 120 51.53 -5.05 -6.41
CA SER A 120 52.30 -6.09 -7.08
C SER A 120 53.72 -6.13 -6.50
N LEU A 121 53.98 -7.10 -5.61
CA LEU A 121 55.33 -7.60 -5.38
C LEU A 121 55.66 -8.47 -6.60
N PRO A 122 56.52 -8.02 -7.53
CA PRO A 122 56.78 -8.76 -8.77
C PRO A 122 57.60 -10.00 -8.44
N TYR A 123 57.21 -11.15 -8.99
CA TYR A 123 57.86 -12.43 -8.68
C TYR A 123 59.28 -12.59 -9.29
N ASP A 124 59.74 -11.62 -10.09
CA ASP A 124 60.93 -11.74 -10.96
C ASP A 124 62.01 -10.64 -10.83
N HIS A 125 61.88 -9.66 -9.93
CA HIS A 125 62.90 -8.61 -9.75
C HIS A 125 63.44 -8.51 -8.32
N PHE A 126 64.45 -9.32 -8.05
CA PHE A 126 65.52 -8.91 -7.13
C PHE A 126 66.39 -7.86 -7.83
N ASP A 127 66.74 -6.80 -7.10
CA ASP A 127 67.70 -5.75 -7.49
C ASP A 127 67.19 -4.70 -8.50
N ASP A 128 66.20 -3.89 -8.11
CA ASP A 128 66.23 -2.44 -8.40
C ASP A 128 65.33 -1.65 -7.42
N GLY A 129 65.82 -0.49 -6.97
CA GLY A 129 65.33 0.20 -5.77
C GLY A 129 64.05 1.04 -5.92
N VAL A 130 62.94 0.46 -6.38
CA VAL A 130 61.62 1.12 -6.43
C VAL A 130 60.72 0.59 -5.31
N THR A 131 60.56 1.36 -4.24
CA THR A 131 59.62 1.03 -3.16
C THR A 131 58.20 1.45 -3.53
N ALA A 132 57.25 0.51 -3.51
CA ALA A 132 55.83 0.83 -3.43
C ALA A 132 55.56 1.38 -2.03
N ASP A 133 55.44 2.70 -1.89
CA ASP A 133 55.58 3.38 -0.59
C ASP A 133 54.38 3.23 0.37
N ASN A 134 53.20 2.79 -0.10
CA ASN A 134 51.98 2.67 0.71
C ASN A 134 51.43 1.23 0.77
N ASN A 135 51.68 0.51 1.87
CA ASN A 135 51.16 -0.85 2.10
C ASN A 135 49.83 -0.92 2.90
N ILE A 136 49.29 0.23 3.34
CA ILE A 136 48.03 0.31 4.10
C ILE A 136 46.95 0.99 3.25
N SER A 137 45.78 0.35 3.13
CA SER A 137 44.55 0.95 2.59
C SER A 137 43.43 0.95 3.63
N ILE A 138 42.66 2.04 3.70
CA ILE A 138 41.56 2.24 4.65
C ILE A 138 40.28 2.58 3.88
N LEU A 139 39.22 1.80 4.07
CA LEU A 139 37.86 2.14 3.64
C LEU A 139 37.03 2.55 4.86
N TRP A 140 36.46 3.75 4.84
CA TRP A 140 35.63 4.27 5.92
C TRP A 140 34.18 4.42 5.47
N VAL A 141 33.32 3.55 6.01
CA VAL A 141 31.88 3.53 5.78
C VAL A 141 31.15 4.37 6.83
N ARG A 142 30.29 5.29 6.38
CA ARG A 142 29.49 6.17 7.26
C ARG A 142 28.00 5.92 7.05
N ALA A 143 27.21 5.96 8.11
CA ALA A 143 25.74 5.89 7.96
C ALA A 143 24.99 6.41 9.18
N ASP A 144 23.72 6.78 8.99
CA ASP A 144 22.84 7.33 10.04
C ASP A 144 22.49 6.27 11.12
N PRO A 145 21.93 6.64 12.28
CA PRO A 145 21.56 5.67 13.32
C PRO A 145 20.61 4.58 12.78
N GLY A 146 20.79 3.32 13.20
CA GLY A 146 19.90 2.22 12.82
C GLY A 146 20.01 1.69 11.38
N THR A 147 20.94 2.17 10.55
CA THR A 147 21.05 1.81 9.11
C THR A 147 21.76 0.48 8.77
N GLY A 148 22.09 -0.36 9.76
CA GLY A 148 22.68 -1.69 9.51
C GLY A 148 24.22 -1.75 9.40
N LYS A 149 24.98 -0.73 9.81
CA LYS A 149 26.47 -0.72 9.78
C LYS A 149 27.12 -2.01 10.32
N THR A 150 26.65 -2.50 11.46
CA THR A 150 27.14 -3.72 12.10
C THR A 150 26.83 -4.99 11.29
N HIS A 151 25.73 -5.01 10.54
CA HIS A 151 25.42 -6.09 9.61
C HIS A 151 26.33 -6.03 8.38
N LEU A 152 26.61 -4.84 7.85
CA LEU A 152 27.59 -4.65 6.76
C LEU A 152 29.01 -5.07 7.17
N ALA A 153 29.46 -4.70 8.37
CA ALA A 153 30.75 -5.16 8.90
C ALA A 153 30.80 -6.70 8.96
N SER A 154 29.73 -7.33 9.46
CA SER A 154 29.60 -8.79 9.57
C SER A 154 29.53 -9.49 8.22
N TYR A 155 28.87 -8.90 7.23
CA TYR A 155 28.89 -9.38 5.85
C TYR A 155 30.31 -9.40 5.28
N VAL A 156 31.05 -8.29 5.36
CA VAL A 156 32.42 -8.23 4.85
C VAL A 156 33.34 -9.23 5.58
N ILE A 157 33.16 -9.41 6.89
CA ILE A 157 33.89 -10.45 7.65
C ILE A 157 33.59 -11.84 7.09
N SER A 158 32.32 -12.15 6.84
CA SER A 158 31.92 -13.45 6.32
C SER A 158 32.40 -13.70 4.89
N GLU A 159 32.30 -12.74 3.97
CA GLU A 159 32.83 -12.91 2.60
C GLU A 159 34.34 -13.17 2.63
N LEU A 160 35.10 -12.39 3.42
CA LEU A 160 36.54 -12.63 3.58
C LEU A 160 36.82 -14.03 4.16
N GLN A 161 35.98 -14.56 5.04
CA GLN A 161 36.10 -15.92 5.58
C GLN A 161 35.72 -17.00 4.55
N ASP A 162 34.67 -16.79 3.76
CA ASP A 162 34.21 -17.71 2.71
C ASP A 162 35.26 -17.85 1.60
N PHE A 163 35.95 -16.76 1.23
CA PHE A 163 37.13 -16.77 0.36
C PHE A 163 38.43 -17.25 1.04
N GLN A 164 38.38 -17.68 2.32
CA GLN A 164 39.50 -18.16 3.13
C GLN A 164 40.66 -17.14 3.29
N LEU A 165 40.33 -15.84 3.30
CA LEU A 165 41.27 -14.74 3.48
C LEU A 165 41.54 -14.46 4.97
N GLU A 166 42.75 -13.99 5.29
CA GLU A 166 43.16 -13.74 6.68
C GLU A 166 42.55 -12.43 7.23
N CYS A 167 41.33 -12.55 7.78
CA CYS A 167 40.58 -11.47 8.42
C CYS A 167 40.72 -11.48 9.96
N ALA A 168 40.74 -10.28 10.57
CA ALA A 168 40.59 -10.06 12.00
C ALA A 168 39.63 -8.88 12.25
N TYR A 169 38.75 -8.96 13.24
CA TYR A 169 37.65 -8.00 13.41
C TYR A 169 37.38 -7.59 14.86
N TYR A 170 36.63 -6.50 15.04
CA TYR A 170 36.24 -6.01 16.36
C TYR A 170 34.99 -5.11 16.30
N TYR A 171 34.08 -5.32 17.24
CA TYR A 171 32.87 -4.51 17.43
C TYR A 171 33.04 -3.61 18.67
N PHE A 172 32.75 -2.31 18.54
CA PHE A 172 32.55 -1.45 19.70
C PHE A 172 31.09 -1.52 20.16
N HIS A 173 30.85 -1.49 21.47
CA HIS A 173 29.52 -1.52 22.06
C HIS A 173 29.39 -0.51 23.19
N ASP A 174 28.35 0.33 23.15
CA ASP A 174 27.99 1.22 24.25
C ASP A 174 27.39 0.46 25.45
N GLY A 175 28.02 0.58 26.62
CA GLY A 175 27.56 0.03 27.90
C GLY A 175 28.52 -0.92 28.62
N ASN A 176 29.46 -1.57 27.92
CA ASN A 176 30.43 -2.48 28.54
C ASN A 176 31.83 -1.83 28.67
N LYS A 177 32.33 -1.69 29.91
CA LYS A 177 33.48 -0.84 30.24
C LYS A 177 34.82 -1.28 29.64
N THR A 178 34.93 -2.54 29.23
CA THR A 178 36.16 -3.12 28.66
C THR A 178 36.20 -3.09 27.13
N SER A 179 35.04 -3.24 26.46
CA SER A 179 34.96 -3.30 24.99
C SER A 179 35.12 -1.93 24.32
N GLY A 180 34.64 -0.85 24.95
CA GLY A 180 34.70 0.55 24.44
C GLY A 180 36.08 1.22 24.41
N THR A 181 37.18 0.46 24.37
CA THR A 181 38.56 0.98 24.46
C THR A 181 39.47 0.49 23.33
N LEU A 182 40.37 1.36 22.84
CA LEU A 182 41.38 1.00 21.84
C LEU A 182 42.36 -0.09 22.34
N GLY A 183 42.54 -0.24 23.66
CA GLY A 183 43.35 -1.31 24.24
C GLY A 183 42.71 -2.69 24.02
N GLY A 184 41.39 -2.81 24.14
CA GLY A 184 40.64 -4.03 23.83
C GLY A 184 40.77 -4.44 22.36
N LEU A 185 40.49 -3.49 21.46
CA LEU A 185 40.65 -3.63 20.00
C LEU A 185 42.00 -4.23 19.62
N LEU A 186 43.10 -3.59 20.03
CA LEU A 186 44.44 -4.00 19.62
C LEU A 186 44.84 -5.39 20.15
N ARG A 187 44.42 -5.76 21.37
CA ARG A 187 44.70 -7.09 21.91
C ARG A 187 43.92 -8.15 21.13
N SER A 188 42.64 -7.92 20.82
CA SER A 188 41.80 -8.84 20.06
C SER A 188 42.33 -9.11 18.64
N LEU A 189 42.70 -8.06 17.90
CA LEU A 189 43.26 -8.20 16.55
C LEU A 189 44.56 -9.04 16.55
N ALA A 190 45.46 -8.80 17.52
CA ALA A 190 46.71 -9.56 17.64
C ALA A 190 46.48 -11.07 17.92
N TYR A 191 45.42 -11.40 18.67
CA TYR A 191 45.03 -12.79 18.91
C TYR A 191 44.47 -13.45 17.66
N GLN A 192 43.50 -12.82 16.99
CA GLN A 192 42.89 -13.38 15.78
C GLN A 192 43.92 -13.61 14.65
N MET A 193 44.82 -12.65 14.43
CA MET A 193 45.93 -12.81 13.47
C MET A 193 46.85 -13.99 13.84
N SER A 194 47.00 -14.31 15.13
CA SER A 194 47.74 -15.50 15.61
C SER A 194 46.94 -16.80 15.51
N VAL A 195 45.61 -16.73 15.45
CA VAL A 195 44.77 -17.91 15.18
C VAL A 195 44.93 -18.33 13.72
N SER A 196 44.70 -17.38 12.80
CA SER A 196 44.73 -17.60 11.35
C SER A 196 46.14 -17.92 10.85
N ASN A 197 47.15 -17.12 11.24
CA ASN A 197 48.49 -17.23 10.68
C ASN A 197 49.51 -17.85 11.66
N ALA A 198 50.12 -18.97 11.27
CA ALA A 198 51.09 -19.69 12.11
C ALA A 198 52.41 -18.92 12.33
N ALA A 199 52.87 -18.12 11.36
CA ALA A 199 54.11 -17.33 11.51
C ALA A 199 53.92 -16.15 12.48
N ILE A 200 52.74 -15.50 12.45
CA ILE A 200 52.36 -14.52 13.49
C ILE A 200 52.29 -15.21 14.86
N ARG A 201 51.66 -16.39 14.93
CA ARG A 201 51.53 -17.17 16.17
C ARG A 201 52.88 -17.47 16.82
N GLU A 202 53.83 -18.00 16.04
CA GLU A 202 55.18 -18.25 16.55
C GLU A 202 55.88 -16.96 16.97
N ARG A 203 55.76 -15.87 16.20
CA ARG A 203 56.43 -14.61 16.53
C ARG A 203 55.91 -13.96 17.82
N ILE A 204 54.61 -14.06 18.12
CA ILE A 204 54.08 -13.58 19.42
C ILE A 204 54.47 -14.53 20.57
N LEU A 205 54.51 -15.85 20.33
CA LEU A 205 55.03 -16.82 21.30
C LEU A 205 56.53 -16.62 21.60
N GLU A 206 57.33 -16.21 20.62
CA GLU A 206 58.73 -15.77 20.84
C GLU A 206 58.80 -14.56 21.77
N LEU A 207 58.03 -13.50 21.51
CA LEU A 207 57.98 -12.31 22.39
C LEU A 207 57.55 -12.66 23.84
N CYS A 208 56.67 -13.66 23.99
CA CYS A 208 56.28 -14.21 25.29
C CYS A 208 57.47 -14.95 25.98
N ARG A 209 58.19 -15.80 25.24
CA ARG A 209 59.39 -16.52 25.73
C ARG A 209 60.57 -15.58 26.04
N GLU A 210 60.71 -14.49 25.29
CA GLU A 210 61.67 -13.40 25.52
C GLU A 210 61.35 -12.56 26.77
N GLY A 211 60.17 -12.75 27.39
CA GLY A 211 59.76 -12.03 28.60
C GLY A 211 59.31 -10.58 28.36
N SER A 212 58.94 -10.22 27.13
CA SER A 212 58.49 -8.87 26.77
C SER A 212 57.12 -8.57 27.38
N THR A 213 57.04 -7.67 28.37
CA THR A 213 55.76 -7.24 28.98
C THR A 213 55.30 -5.89 28.45
N PHE A 214 53.98 -5.64 28.38
CA PHE A 214 53.39 -4.35 28.01
C PHE A 214 52.25 -3.98 28.98
N ASP A 215 51.91 -2.70 29.01
CA ASP A 215 50.70 -2.23 29.69
C ASP A 215 49.50 -2.61 28.81
N LYS A 216 48.50 -3.29 29.40
CA LYS A 216 47.33 -3.78 28.67
C LYS A 216 46.29 -2.68 28.45
N ASP A 217 46.29 -1.61 29.25
CA ASP A 217 45.28 -0.54 29.16
C ASP A 217 45.77 0.68 28.38
N ASP A 218 47.08 0.80 28.10
CA ASP A 218 47.64 1.79 27.17
C ASP A 218 47.72 1.26 25.73
N PRO A 219 46.94 1.80 24.77
CA PRO A 219 46.99 1.41 23.36
C PRO A 219 48.38 1.59 22.74
N ARG A 220 49.16 2.58 23.18
CA ARG A 220 50.50 2.85 22.62
C ARG A 220 51.52 1.82 23.07
N SER A 221 51.41 1.30 24.30
CA SER A 221 52.24 0.21 24.82
C SER A 221 52.05 -1.06 24.00
N ILE A 222 50.78 -1.43 23.75
CA ILE A 222 50.41 -2.58 22.91
C ILE A 222 50.93 -2.40 21.48
N TRP A 223 50.62 -1.27 20.84
CA TRP A 223 51.02 -0.97 19.45
C TRP A 223 52.53 -1.10 19.26
N ASN A 224 53.33 -0.52 20.17
CA ASN A 224 54.78 -0.53 20.03
C ASN A 224 55.44 -1.88 20.34
N LYS A 225 54.88 -2.71 21.24
CA LYS A 225 55.51 -3.99 21.63
C LYS A 225 54.97 -5.20 20.88
N VAL A 226 53.68 -5.24 20.54
CA VAL A 226 53.05 -6.38 19.87
C VAL A 226 53.06 -6.19 18.35
N PHE A 227 52.49 -5.08 17.85
CA PHE A 227 52.38 -4.84 16.42
C PHE A 227 53.71 -4.41 15.80
N LYS A 228 54.26 -3.29 16.27
CA LYS A 228 55.47 -2.68 15.68
C LYS A 228 56.71 -3.55 15.81
N LYS A 229 56.90 -4.27 16.93
CA LYS A 229 58.08 -5.15 17.16
C LYS A 229 57.86 -6.64 16.84
N GLY A 230 56.62 -7.09 16.78
CA GLY A 230 56.24 -8.45 16.45
C GLY A 230 55.64 -8.53 15.05
N ILE A 231 54.33 -8.31 14.97
CA ILE A 231 53.50 -8.60 13.79
C ILE A 231 54.06 -7.95 12.52
N PHE A 232 54.26 -6.63 12.49
CA PHE A 232 54.65 -5.88 11.28
C PHE A 232 56.04 -6.22 10.72
N HIS A 233 56.92 -6.82 11.52
CA HIS A 233 58.23 -7.30 11.07
C HIS A 233 58.20 -8.74 10.54
N THR A 234 57.12 -9.49 10.78
CA THR A 234 56.93 -10.85 10.28
C THR A 234 56.82 -10.81 8.75
N ARG A 235 57.50 -11.72 8.05
CA ARG A 235 57.37 -11.86 6.59
C ARG A 235 56.18 -12.78 6.30
N ILE A 236 55.17 -12.24 5.63
CA ILE A 236 53.91 -12.90 5.32
C ILE A 236 53.64 -12.66 3.83
N LEU A 237 53.18 -13.69 3.11
CA LEU A 237 52.93 -13.62 1.67
C LEU A 237 51.46 -13.31 1.32
N THR A 238 50.59 -13.27 2.33
CA THR A 238 49.14 -13.05 2.26
C THR A 238 48.76 -11.66 2.77
N THR A 239 47.80 -11.02 2.11
CA THR A 239 47.17 -9.76 2.55
C THR A 239 46.41 -9.98 3.87
N GLN A 240 46.55 -9.04 4.80
CA GLN A 240 45.79 -9.04 6.05
C GLN A 240 44.60 -8.07 5.96
N TYR A 241 43.43 -8.49 6.44
CA TYR A 241 42.22 -7.67 6.47
C TYR A 241 41.79 -7.39 7.92
N TRP A 242 41.51 -6.13 8.24
CA TRP A 242 40.97 -5.69 9.54
C TRP A 242 39.56 -5.08 9.34
N VAL A 243 38.57 -5.48 10.14
CA VAL A 243 37.23 -4.89 10.12
C VAL A 243 36.87 -4.34 11.50
N ILE A 244 36.55 -3.05 11.60
CA ILE A 244 36.29 -2.37 12.87
C ILE A 244 34.92 -1.67 12.79
N ASP A 245 33.95 -2.16 13.54
CA ASP A 245 32.58 -1.63 13.56
C ASP A 245 32.35 -0.60 14.67
N ALA A 246 31.46 0.36 14.42
CA ALA A 246 30.96 1.36 15.38
C ALA A 246 32.06 2.23 16.05
N LEU A 247 33.04 2.70 15.26
CA LEU A 247 34.19 3.48 15.77
C LEU A 247 33.80 4.73 16.57
N ASP A 248 32.62 5.32 16.35
CA ASP A 248 32.13 6.46 17.12
C ASP A 248 31.71 6.12 18.57
N GLU A 249 31.52 4.84 18.90
CA GLU A 249 31.29 4.36 20.27
C GLU A 249 32.61 4.15 21.05
N CYS A 250 33.76 4.19 20.36
CA CYS A 250 35.06 4.07 21.00
C CYS A 250 35.46 5.35 21.75
N THR A 251 35.76 5.21 23.04
CA THR A 251 36.35 6.30 23.83
C THR A 251 37.69 6.73 23.21
N LYS A 252 37.82 8.03 22.90
CA LYS A 252 39.00 8.65 22.25
C LYS A 252 39.42 8.03 20.90
N TYR A 253 38.46 7.64 20.05
CA TYR A 253 38.70 7.06 18.71
C TYR A 253 39.73 7.83 17.84
N GLN A 254 39.93 9.14 18.06
CA GLN A 254 40.92 9.94 17.32
C GLN A 254 42.37 9.44 17.51
N GLU A 255 42.65 8.71 18.59
CA GLU A 255 43.98 8.18 18.88
C GLU A 255 44.38 7.03 17.93
N LEU A 256 43.43 6.28 17.36
CA LEU A 256 43.69 5.24 16.35
C LEU A 256 44.41 5.80 15.12
N PHE A 257 43.91 6.92 14.59
CA PHE A 257 44.53 7.63 13.47
C PHE A 257 45.90 8.25 13.82
N SER A 258 46.19 8.45 15.11
CA SER A 258 47.49 8.96 15.55
C SER A 258 48.58 7.87 15.60
N ILE A 259 48.20 6.62 15.91
CA ILE A 259 49.15 5.48 16.02
C ILE A 259 49.43 4.78 14.69
N LEU A 260 48.49 4.82 13.73
CA LEU A 260 48.70 4.32 12.36
C LEU A 260 49.72 5.13 11.54
N ARG A 261 50.11 6.32 12.03
CA ARG A 261 50.87 7.31 11.27
C ARG A 261 52.34 6.91 11.09
N ARG A 262 52.79 6.77 9.83
CA ARG A 262 54.18 6.47 9.43
C ARG A 262 54.69 5.08 9.87
N GLU A 263 53.83 4.09 9.92
CA GLU A 263 54.26 2.70 10.07
C GLU A 263 54.73 2.10 8.72
N LYS A 264 55.67 1.15 8.78
CA LYS A 264 56.15 0.38 7.62
C LYS A 264 55.87 -1.10 7.87
N LEU A 265 55.18 -1.75 6.94
CA LEU A 265 54.76 -3.15 7.03
C LEU A 265 55.41 -3.97 5.92
N ASN A 266 55.81 -5.20 6.25
CA ASN A 266 56.38 -6.17 5.31
C ASN A 266 55.31 -6.94 4.48
N PHE A 267 54.02 -6.62 4.65
CA PHE A 267 52.89 -7.23 3.97
C PHE A 267 51.79 -6.18 3.72
N PRO A 268 50.86 -6.40 2.77
CA PRO A 268 49.72 -5.51 2.55
C PRO A 268 48.68 -5.62 3.68
N LEU A 269 48.22 -4.48 4.18
CA LEU A 269 47.14 -4.37 5.18
C LEU A 269 45.96 -3.60 4.60
N ARG A 270 44.75 -4.11 4.82
CA ARG A 270 43.46 -3.52 4.41
C ARG A 270 42.59 -3.34 5.65
N ILE A 271 42.10 -2.12 5.90
CA ILE A 271 41.30 -1.79 7.10
C ILE A 271 39.94 -1.25 6.65
N LEU A 272 38.84 -1.83 7.14
CA LEU A 272 37.49 -1.29 7.02
C LEU A 272 37.06 -0.70 8.36
N LEU A 273 36.52 0.52 8.34
CA LEU A 273 35.99 1.22 9.51
C LEU A 273 34.51 1.57 9.27
N THR A 274 33.62 1.31 10.23
CA THR A 274 32.25 1.87 10.20
C THR A 274 32.04 2.93 11.29
N SER A 275 31.24 3.96 11.01
CA SER A 275 30.78 4.91 12.03
C SER A 275 29.49 5.66 11.67
N ARG A 276 28.89 6.37 12.63
CA ARG A 276 27.99 7.50 12.36
C ARG A 276 28.72 8.63 11.59
N LYS A 277 27.96 9.60 11.07
CA LYS A 277 28.52 10.80 10.40
C LYS A 277 29.23 11.70 11.42
N ILE A 278 30.53 11.51 11.59
CA ILE A 278 31.37 12.31 12.50
C ILE A 278 31.75 13.66 11.84
N PRO A 279 31.55 14.81 12.50
CA PRO A 279 32.06 16.09 12.04
C PRO A 279 33.59 16.11 11.84
N ASP A 280 34.08 16.95 10.93
CA ASP A 280 35.51 17.19 10.68
C ASP A 280 36.37 15.95 10.33
N ILE A 281 35.80 14.95 9.64
CA ILE A 281 36.51 13.73 9.19
C ILE A 281 37.86 14.03 8.49
N GLN A 282 37.94 15.08 7.67
CA GLN A 282 39.17 15.51 6.99
C GLN A 282 40.30 15.90 7.97
N ARG A 283 39.99 16.30 9.21
CA ARG A 283 40.98 16.61 10.23
C ARG A 283 41.69 15.35 10.74
N LEU A 284 41.03 14.20 10.65
CA LEU A 284 41.52 12.89 11.09
C LEU A 284 42.26 12.15 9.98
N THR A 285 41.84 12.29 8.71
CA THR A 285 42.46 11.61 7.55
C THR A 285 43.72 12.31 7.01
N ARG A 286 43.73 13.65 6.91
CA ARG A 286 44.86 14.43 6.37
C ARG A 286 46.25 14.08 6.92
N PRO A 287 46.44 13.75 8.21
CA PRO A 287 47.74 13.34 8.74
C PRO A 287 48.27 11.99 8.23
N LEU A 288 47.42 11.17 7.58
CA LEU A 288 47.65 9.80 7.12
C LEU A 288 47.70 9.64 5.59
N GLU A 289 47.08 10.55 4.83
CA GLU A 289 47.06 10.56 3.34
C GLU A 289 48.46 10.47 2.69
N ALA A 290 49.52 10.82 3.42
CA ALA A 290 50.91 10.70 2.97
C ALA A 290 51.54 9.30 3.14
N THR A 291 50.84 8.34 3.77
CA THR A 291 51.34 6.98 4.07
C THR A 291 50.29 5.87 3.92
N CYS A 292 49.04 6.22 3.61
CA CYS A 292 47.90 5.30 3.49
C CYS A 292 46.96 5.77 2.38
N THR A 293 46.39 4.84 1.62
CA THR A 293 45.22 5.12 0.78
C THR A 293 43.98 5.19 1.67
N ILE A 294 43.11 6.18 1.47
CA ILE A 294 41.88 6.36 2.26
C ILE A 294 40.70 6.67 1.35
N SER A 295 39.72 5.77 1.33
CA SER A 295 38.44 5.94 0.63
C SER A 295 37.31 6.10 1.66
N VAL A 296 36.32 6.93 1.37
CA VAL A 296 35.20 7.23 2.29
C VAL A 296 33.88 7.10 1.54
N MET A 297 33.01 6.23 2.02
CA MET A 297 31.68 5.98 1.44
C MET A 297 30.58 6.21 2.47
N ASP A 298 29.39 6.62 2.02
CA ASP A 298 28.17 6.62 2.82
C ASP A 298 27.29 5.43 2.41
N ILE A 299 26.64 4.76 3.36
CA ILE A 299 25.61 3.74 3.05
C ILE A 299 24.38 4.46 2.47
N PRO A 300 23.95 4.15 1.23
CA PRO A 300 22.73 4.73 0.66
C PRO A 300 21.48 4.17 1.34
N ILE A 301 20.47 5.02 1.55
CA ILE A 301 19.22 4.65 2.23
C ILE A 301 18.50 3.49 1.53
N LYS A 302 18.58 3.41 0.19
CA LYS A 302 17.98 2.31 -0.59
C LYS A 302 18.59 0.95 -0.25
N ASP A 303 19.89 0.92 -0.02
CA ASP A 303 20.64 -0.30 0.17
C ASP A 303 20.38 -0.87 1.57
N SER A 304 20.30 0.02 2.60
CA SER A 304 19.79 -0.35 3.93
C SER A 304 18.36 -0.90 3.90
N VAL A 305 17.47 -0.44 3.02
CA VAL A 305 16.08 -0.95 2.96
C VAL A 305 16.04 -2.37 2.39
N SER A 306 16.85 -2.70 1.38
CA SER A 306 16.97 -4.08 0.88
C SER A 306 17.55 -5.02 1.93
N ASP A 307 18.53 -4.57 2.70
CA ASP A 307 19.13 -5.35 3.79
C ASP A 307 18.14 -5.56 4.95
N ILE A 308 17.32 -4.55 5.25
CA ILE A 308 16.20 -4.66 6.21
C ILE A 308 15.15 -5.63 5.70
N GLU A 309 14.75 -5.56 4.43
CA GLU A 309 13.80 -6.50 3.82
C GLU A 309 14.30 -7.93 3.92
N ARG A 310 15.59 -8.19 3.65
CA ARG A 310 16.17 -9.52 3.82
C ARG A 310 16.26 -9.95 5.28
N TYR A 311 16.61 -9.04 6.20
CA TYR A 311 16.67 -9.37 7.63
C TYR A 311 15.30 -9.68 8.20
N ILE A 312 14.30 -8.86 7.84
CA ILE A 312 12.89 -9.19 8.00
C ILE A 312 12.74 -10.59 7.44
N ASN A 313 12.99 -10.82 6.16
CA ASN A 313 12.70 -12.09 5.51
C ASN A 313 13.43 -13.36 6.03
N SER A 314 14.43 -13.19 6.89
CA SER A 314 15.18 -14.29 7.55
C SER A 314 14.66 -14.72 8.93
N ARG A 315 14.15 -13.79 9.76
CA ARG A 315 13.94 -14.06 11.20
C ARG A 315 12.63 -14.75 11.50
N ILE A 316 11.57 -14.01 11.78
CA ILE A 316 10.40 -13.98 10.91
C ILE A 316 9.66 -15.28 10.62
N GLU A 317 10.31 -16.33 10.08
CA GLU A 317 10.03 -17.67 10.52
C GLU A 317 10.37 -17.85 12.07
N ASN A 318 10.30 -16.81 12.93
CA ASN A 318 10.31 -16.90 14.41
C ASN A 318 9.10 -16.32 15.26
N LEU A 319 8.13 -15.54 14.71
CA LEU A 319 6.96 -14.83 15.34
C LEU A 319 5.51 -15.50 15.24
N PRO A 320 4.31 -14.84 15.42
CA PRO A 320 3.03 -15.59 15.60
C PRO A 320 1.56 -15.08 15.22
N VAL A 321 1.14 -14.56 14.02
CA VAL A 321 -0.33 -14.58 13.54
C VAL A 321 -0.66 -15.79 12.64
N ASP A 322 -1.80 -16.48 12.60
CA ASP A 322 -1.85 -17.75 11.83
C ASP A 322 -2.29 -17.72 10.34
N ASN A 323 -1.45 -17.19 9.43
CA ASN A 323 -1.67 -17.31 7.99
C ASN A 323 -0.42 -17.24 7.09
N ALA A 324 -0.40 -18.26 6.28
CA ALA A 324 0.02 -18.19 4.90
C ALA A 324 -0.30 -16.90 4.07
N ALA A 325 -1.03 -15.93 4.54
CA ALA A 325 -1.47 -14.76 3.84
C ALA A 325 -1.97 -13.69 4.84
N GLU A 326 -1.21 -13.48 5.93
CA GLU A 326 -1.35 -12.29 6.81
C GLU A 326 0.03 -11.68 7.12
N LYS A 327 0.98 -12.56 7.34
CA LYS A 327 2.43 -12.45 7.21
C LYS A 327 3.06 -11.21 6.49
N GLU A 328 3.01 -10.97 5.17
CA GLU A 328 3.58 -9.83 4.32
C GLU A 328 2.68 -8.66 4.20
N ASP A 329 1.38 -8.85 4.31
CA ASP A 329 0.64 -7.73 4.83
C ASP A 329 1.33 -7.23 6.12
N LEU A 330 1.86 -8.12 6.96
CA LEU A 330 2.70 -7.82 8.13
C LEU A 330 4.23 -7.55 7.85
N ALA A 331 4.97 -8.17 6.92
CA ALA A 331 6.37 -7.82 6.53
C ALA A 331 6.46 -6.60 5.64
N ALA A 332 5.66 -6.51 4.58
CA ALA A 332 5.58 -5.27 3.83
C ALA A 332 5.04 -4.17 4.76
N THR A 333 4.26 -4.49 5.81
CA THR A 333 4.00 -3.51 6.89
C THR A 333 5.21 -3.20 7.74
N ILE A 334 6.02 -4.15 8.22
CA ILE A 334 7.21 -3.89 9.03
C ILE A 334 8.29 -3.19 8.20
N LEU A 335 8.57 -3.63 6.99
CA LEU A 335 9.46 -2.97 6.03
C LEU A 335 9.01 -1.55 5.73
N ARG A 336 7.73 -1.33 5.40
CA ARG A 336 7.14 0.01 5.17
C ARG A 336 7.18 0.88 6.42
N LYS A 337 6.89 0.33 7.60
CA LYS A 337 6.95 1.06 8.88
C LYS A 337 8.38 1.34 9.33
N SER A 338 9.34 0.48 8.96
CA SER A 338 10.76 0.55 9.37
C SER A 338 11.46 1.84 8.99
N ASN A 339 11.02 2.50 7.91
CA ASN A 339 11.61 3.76 7.42
C ASN A 339 13.16 3.74 7.40
N ALA A 340 13.77 2.61 6.98
CA ALA A 340 15.23 2.34 6.98
C ALA A 340 15.91 2.23 8.37
N CYS A 341 15.16 1.95 9.44
CA CYS A 341 15.65 1.73 10.80
C CYS A 341 15.65 0.23 11.18
N PHE A 342 16.79 -0.41 10.96
CA PHE A 342 17.07 -1.80 11.31
C PHE A 342 16.89 -2.09 12.81
N LEU A 343 17.17 -1.11 13.69
CA LEU A 343 16.99 -1.25 15.13
C LEU A 343 15.52 -1.40 15.52
N TRP A 344 14.63 -0.59 14.93
CA TRP A 344 13.19 -0.70 15.14
C TRP A 344 12.70 -2.06 14.69
N VAL A 345 13.11 -2.49 13.49
CA VAL A 345 12.80 -3.82 12.97
C VAL A 345 13.24 -4.90 13.94
N ARG A 346 14.52 -4.98 14.31
CA ARG A 346 15.00 -6.02 15.24
C ARG A 346 14.12 -6.13 16.50
N ILE A 347 13.79 -5.01 17.12
CA ILE A 347 13.00 -4.99 18.36
C ILE A 347 11.53 -5.37 18.12
N VAL A 348 10.89 -4.85 17.07
CA VAL A 348 9.54 -5.30 16.65
C VAL A 348 9.51 -6.81 16.47
N MET A 349 10.54 -7.35 15.84
CA MET A 349 10.64 -8.77 15.54
C MET A 349 10.80 -9.55 16.85
N ASP A 350 11.77 -9.18 17.69
CA ASP A 350 12.00 -9.79 19.01
C ASP A 350 10.76 -9.76 19.91
N GLU A 351 9.95 -8.70 19.87
CA GLU A 351 8.71 -8.62 20.65
C GLU A 351 7.58 -9.44 20.04
N LEU A 352 7.39 -9.34 18.73
CA LEU A 352 6.43 -10.16 18.02
C LEU A 352 6.76 -11.65 18.23
N GLU A 353 8.02 -12.10 18.33
CA GLU A 353 8.42 -13.50 18.68
C GLU A 353 7.69 -14.06 19.93
N HIS A 354 7.06 -13.21 20.74
CA HIS A 354 6.36 -13.57 21.97
C HIS A 354 4.86 -13.22 22.00
N VAL A 355 4.25 -12.79 20.89
CA VAL A 355 2.89 -12.22 20.84
C VAL A 355 1.95 -12.95 19.87
N TYR A 356 0.99 -13.72 20.39
CA TYR A 356 0.29 -14.78 19.63
C TYR A 356 -1.14 -14.48 19.15
N SER A 357 -1.63 -13.24 19.25
CA SER A 357 -2.99 -12.88 18.79
C SER A 357 -2.91 -11.84 17.68
N LYS A 358 -3.86 -11.88 16.73
CA LYS A 358 -3.89 -10.91 15.62
C LYS A 358 -4.12 -9.49 16.12
N GLU A 359 -4.93 -9.32 17.17
CA GLU A 359 -5.11 -8.03 17.84
C GLU A 359 -3.79 -7.53 18.47
N SER A 360 -3.07 -8.38 19.21
CA SER A 360 -1.82 -7.99 19.86
C SER A 360 -0.67 -7.76 18.87
N ILE A 361 -0.65 -8.47 17.74
CA ILE A 361 0.35 -8.27 16.68
C ILE A 361 0.10 -6.94 15.98
N LEU A 362 -1.15 -6.62 15.64
CA LEU A 362 -1.52 -5.28 15.17
C LEU A 362 -1.17 -4.21 16.22
N GLN A 363 -1.34 -4.50 17.51
CA GLN A 363 -0.98 -3.59 18.61
C GLN A 363 0.53 -3.32 18.73
N VAL A 364 1.40 -4.32 18.50
CA VAL A 364 2.87 -4.11 18.44
C VAL A 364 3.29 -3.34 17.19
N LEU A 365 2.61 -3.56 16.06
CA LEU A 365 2.87 -2.85 14.80
C LEU A 365 2.42 -1.41 14.78
N GLU A 366 1.21 -1.14 15.26
CA GLU A 366 0.57 0.19 15.29
C GLU A 366 0.98 0.96 16.54
N GLY A 367 1.54 0.27 17.53
CA GLY A 367 2.13 0.84 18.72
C GLY A 367 3.64 0.95 18.65
N ILE A 368 4.19 1.23 19.83
CA ILE A 368 5.61 1.42 20.02
C ILE A 368 6.14 0.17 20.69
N PRO A 369 7.14 -0.49 20.10
CA PRO A 369 7.73 -1.67 20.72
C PRO A 369 8.29 -1.32 22.10
N GLU A 370 7.99 -2.15 23.10
CA GLU A 370 8.46 -1.97 24.48
C GLU A 370 9.98 -1.79 24.57
N GLY A 371 10.77 -2.49 23.75
CA GLY A 371 12.22 -2.37 23.67
C GLY A 371 12.72 -1.06 23.02
N MET A 372 11.89 -0.38 22.24
CA MET A 372 12.21 0.94 21.68
C MET A 372 12.04 2.04 22.73
N VAL A 373 11.18 1.85 23.74
CA VAL A 373 10.96 2.84 24.81
C VAL A 373 12.25 3.09 25.62
N PRO A 374 12.96 2.09 26.19
CA PRO A 374 14.25 2.29 26.86
C PRO A 374 15.35 2.88 25.96
N TYR A 375 15.28 2.68 24.65
CA TYR A 375 16.19 3.33 23.70
C TYR A 375 15.87 4.83 23.59
N TYR A 376 14.61 5.19 23.36
CA TYR A 376 14.18 6.59 23.28
C TYR A 376 14.34 7.33 24.61
N GLU A 377 13.95 6.74 25.74
CA GLU A 377 14.17 7.31 27.08
C GLU A 377 15.65 7.58 27.35
N ARG A 378 16.54 6.63 27.01
CA ARG A 378 17.99 6.80 27.14
C ARG A 378 18.49 7.94 26.24
N THR A 379 18.12 7.95 24.96
CA THR A 379 18.54 8.98 24.01
C THR A 379 18.05 10.38 24.42
N VAL A 380 16.79 10.52 24.84
CA VAL A 380 16.24 11.78 25.38
C VAL A 380 16.93 12.15 26.69
N GLY A 381 17.26 11.17 27.54
CA GLY A 381 18.05 11.34 28.75
C GLY A 381 19.44 11.93 28.49
N THR A 382 20.21 11.32 27.58
CA THR A 382 21.55 11.80 27.17
C THR A 382 21.49 13.18 26.54
N MET A 383 20.49 13.46 25.70
CA MET A 383 20.22 14.81 25.18
C MET A 383 19.93 15.83 26.30
N GLY A 384 19.30 15.39 27.39
CA GLY A 384 19.04 16.19 28.59
C GLY A 384 20.26 16.51 29.44
N GLU A 385 21.40 15.82 29.27
CA GLU A 385 22.63 16.05 30.03
C GLU A 385 23.35 17.35 29.62
N ASN A 386 23.15 17.84 28.38
CA ASN A 386 23.64 19.15 27.94
C ASN A 386 22.80 20.28 28.57
N LYS A 387 23.14 20.61 29.82
CA LYS A 387 22.43 21.61 30.65
C LYS A 387 22.32 23.02 30.03
N LEU A 388 23.19 23.37 29.07
CA LEU A 388 23.19 24.69 28.43
C LEU A 388 22.15 24.77 27.30
N GLU A 389 22.02 23.72 26.48
CA GLU A 389 21.27 23.78 25.22
C GLU A 389 20.00 22.92 25.20
N LYS A 390 19.64 22.25 26.31
CA LYS A 390 18.42 21.41 26.41
C LYS A 390 17.12 22.10 25.95
N HIS A 391 17.05 23.42 26.10
CA HIS A 391 15.87 24.21 25.73
C HIS A 391 15.71 24.30 24.20
N ILE A 392 16.83 24.36 23.46
CA ILE A 392 16.86 24.30 22.00
C ILE A 392 16.43 22.90 21.53
N THR A 393 17.01 21.86 22.13
CA THR A 393 16.66 20.46 21.84
C THR A 393 15.17 20.19 22.02
N LYS A 394 14.56 20.65 23.13
CA LYS A 394 13.12 20.48 23.38
C LYS A 394 12.27 21.19 22.32
N ALA A 395 12.61 22.42 21.94
CA ALA A 395 11.87 23.18 20.94
C ALA A 395 11.96 22.53 19.55
N VAL A 396 13.15 22.08 19.12
CA VAL A 396 13.34 21.35 17.85
C VAL A 396 12.42 20.13 17.77
N LEU A 397 12.43 19.27 18.80
CA LEU A 397 11.57 18.08 18.83
C LEU A 397 10.07 18.43 18.75
N LEU A 398 9.64 19.48 19.45
CA LEU A 398 8.23 19.88 19.49
C LEU A 398 7.72 20.39 18.14
N TRP A 399 8.51 21.18 17.40
CA TRP A 399 8.14 21.65 16.05
C TRP A 399 8.22 20.54 14.99
N VAL A 400 9.17 19.61 15.10
CA VAL A 400 9.27 18.45 14.18
C VAL A 400 8.09 17.48 14.39
N VAL A 401 7.69 17.22 15.64
CA VAL A 401 6.58 16.30 15.97
C VAL A 401 5.20 16.93 15.80
N GLY A 402 5.04 18.21 16.14
CA GLY A 402 3.75 18.91 16.13
C GLY A 402 3.28 19.41 14.75
N SER A 403 4.15 19.39 13.73
CA SER A 403 3.81 19.94 12.41
C SER A 403 3.03 18.95 11.52
N SER A 404 1.96 19.42 10.87
CA SER A 404 1.10 18.58 10.00
C SER A 404 1.76 18.17 8.68
N ARG A 405 2.84 18.85 8.29
CA ARG A 405 3.77 18.47 7.21
C ARG A 405 5.20 18.64 7.68
N LYS A 406 6.13 17.87 7.10
CA LYS A 406 7.57 18.02 7.34
C LYS A 406 8.01 19.46 7.04
N MET A 407 8.88 20.01 7.89
CA MET A 407 9.38 21.39 7.81
C MET A 407 10.79 21.43 7.23
N THR A 408 11.10 22.49 6.50
CA THR A 408 12.47 22.76 6.03
C THR A 408 13.35 23.35 7.14
N LEU A 409 14.67 23.24 6.97
CA LEU A 409 15.67 23.79 7.88
C LEU A 409 15.49 25.30 8.10
N LEU A 410 15.07 26.02 7.05
CA LEU A 410 14.71 27.44 7.09
C LEU A 410 13.47 27.69 7.95
N GLU A 411 12.40 26.91 7.74
CA GLU A 411 11.14 27.02 8.49
C GLU A 411 11.34 26.73 9.97
N ILE A 412 12.12 25.70 10.33
CA ILE A 412 12.46 25.40 11.74
C ILE A 412 13.34 26.50 12.33
N SER A 413 14.34 26.99 11.60
CA SER A 413 15.19 28.10 12.09
C SER A 413 14.36 29.35 12.40
N GLN A 414 13.32 29.63 11.60
CA GLN A 414 12.40 30.74 11.82
C GLN A 414 11.40 30.44 12.94
N ALA A 415 10.93 29.19 13.09
CA ALA A 415 10.06 28.77 14.20
C ALA A 415 10.77 28.90 15.56
N LEU A 416 12.01 28.40 15.70
CA LEU A 416 12.83 28.54 16.91
C LEU A 416 13.10 30.02 17.27
N LYS A 417 13.23 30.88 16.26
CA LYS A 417 13.38 32.33 16.45
C LYS A 417 12.09 33.00 16.93
N LEU A 418 10.92 32.48 16.59
CA LEU A 418 9.62 33.01 17.05
C LEU A 418 9.22 32.44 18.42
N ASP A 419 9.51 31.17 18.67
CA ASP A 419 9.13 30.42 19.87
C ASP A 419 10.07 30.68 21.06
N ILE A 420 11.39 30.50 20.87
CA ILE A 420 12.41 30.61 21.92
C ILE A 420 13.44 31.72 21.67
N ASN A 421 13.18 32.62 20.72
CA ASN A 421 14.04 33.77 20.37
C ASN A 421 15.53 33.43 20.16
N THR A 422 15.82 32.24 19.63
CA THR A 422 17.18 31.71 19.45
C THR A 422 17.56 31.70 17.96
N ILE A 423 18.82 32.04 17.65
CA ILE A 423 19.35 32.05 16.28
C ILE A 423 20.55 31.09 16.22
N LEU A 424 20.44 30.05 15.38
CA LEU A 424 21.49 29.05 15.20
C LEU A 424 22.46 29.47 14.07
N PRO A 425 23.78 29.63 14.33
CA PRO A 425 24.75 30.03 13.29
C PRO A 425 24.92 29.00 12.16
N SER A 426 24.74 27.71 12.48
CA SER A 426 24.61 26.61 11.51
C SER A 426 23.49 25.70 12.01
N ALA A 427 22.26 25.94 11.54
CA ALA A 427 21.10 25.17 11.97
C ALA A 427 21.25 23.67 11.67
N LYS A 428 21.86 23.30 10.54
CA LYS A 428 22.15 21.91 10.18
C LYS A 428 23.09 21.25 11.19
N SER A 429 24.26 21.83 11.43
CA SER A 429 25.24 21.27 12.38
C SER A 429 24.72 21.25 13.82
N ALA A 430 23.87 22.21 14.20
CA ALA A 430 23.23 22.25 15.52
C ALA A 430 22.16 21.16 15.68
N ILE A 431 21.30 20.94 14.67
CA ILE A 431 20.30 19.86 14.70
C ILE A 431 20.98 18.49 14.66
N GLU A 432 21.97 18.29 13.77
CA GLU A 432 22.75 17.05 13.70
C GLU A 432 23.56 16.78 14.99
N GLY A 433 24.08 17.83 15.63
CA GLY A 433 24.86 17.70 16.88
C GLY A 433 24.03 17.52 18.15
N LEU A 434 22.87 18.19 18.27
CA LEU A 434 22.02 18.15 19.47
C LEU A 434 20.91 17.08 19.39
N CYS A 435 20.33 16.88 18.21
CA CYS A 435 19.15 16.05 17.99
C CYS A 435 19.41 14.86 17.06
N GLY A 436 20.62 14.70 16.52
CA GLY A 436 20.96 13.75 15.44
C GLY A 436 20.75 12.26 15.71
N GLN A 437 20.38 11.87 16.94
CA GLN A 437 19.97 10.49 17.25
C GLN A 437 18.46 10.25 17.00
N LEU A 438 17.64 11.30 16.94
CA LEU A 438 16.17 11.24 16.77
C LEU A 438 15.66 12.07 15.58
N VAL A 439 16.44 13.04 15.10
CA VAL A 439 16.09 13.97 14.02
C VAL A 439 17.18 13.96 12.96
N THR A 440 16.80 13.90 11.68
CA THR A 440 17.72 13.98 10.53
C THR A 440 17.46 15.22 9.69
N VAL A 441 18.45 15.60 8.88
CA VAL A 441 18.35 16.66 7.88
C VAL A 441 18.65 16.07 6.50
N HIS A 442 17.65 16.03 5.62
CA HIS A 442 17.84 15.49 4.27
C HIS A 442 18.72 16.43 3.42
N GLY A 443 19.87 15.93 2.98
CA GLY A 443 20.93 16.75 2.37
C GLY A 443 20.59 17.42 1.04
N SER A 444 19.60 16.92 0.29
CA SER A 444 19.19 17.45 -1.01
C SER A 444 17.95 18.36 -0.98
N THR A 445 17.11 18.24 0.05
CA THR A 445 15.84 18.97 0.17
C THR A 445 15.81 19.94 1.35
N GLU A 446 16.81 19.89 2.22
CA GLU A 446 16.87 20.60 3.51
C GLU A 446 15.63 20.38 4.39
N VAL A 447 14.87 19.30 4.16
CA VAL A 447 13.75 18.91 5.02
C VAL A 447 14.28 18.25 6.28
N VAL A 448 13.73 18.66 7.42
CA VAL A 448 14.01 18.10 8.74
C VAL A 448 12.90 17.13 9.10
N ASP A 449 13.28 15.94 9.56
CA ASP A 449 12.35 14.85 9.83
C ASP A 449 12.82 14.01 11.03
N VAL A 450 11.91 13.24 11.63
CA VAL A 450 12.30 12.23 12.61
C VAL A 450 13.05 11.08 11.93
N VAL A 451 14.00 10.45 12.63
CA VAL A 451 14.69 9.23 12.14
C VAL A 451 13.69 8.11 11.85
N HIS A 452 12.64 7.99 12.66
CA HIS A 452 11.64 6.93 12.56
C HIS A 452 10.23 7.42 12.96
N PRO A 453 9.14 6.99 12.29
CA PRO A 453 7.77 7.38 12.64
C PRO A 453 7.40 7.13 14.11
N THR A 454 7.82 6.00 14.70
CA THR A 454 7.51 5.71 16.12
C THR A 454 8.23 6.63 17.11
N VAL A 455 9.24 7.43 16.70
CA VAL A 455 9.75 8.55 17.53
C VAL A 455 8.66 9.60 17.72
N ARG A 456 7.87 9.86 16.66
CA ARG A 456 6.75 10.79 16.70
C ARG A 456 5.65 10.27 17.62
N GLU A 457 5.31 8.98 17.48
CA GLU A 457 4.30 8.34 18.33
C GLU A 457 4.77 8.30 19.80
N PHE A 458 6.06 8.06 20.08
CA PHE A 458 6.60 8.01 21.45
C PHE A 458 6.49 9.36 22.14
N LEU A 459 6.77 10.43 21.39
CA LEU A 459 6.61 11.80 21.84
C LEU A 459 5.13 12.26 21.87
N LEU A 460 4.18 11.39 21.53
CA LEU A 460 2.72 11.59 21.57
C LEU A 460 1.97 10.59 22.47
N LEU A 461 2.64 9.60 23.08
CA LEU A 461 2.01 8.69 24.04
C LEU A 461 1.64 9.41 25.34
N ASP A 462 0.47 9.09 25.86
CA ASP A 462 0.05 9.39 27.23
C ASP A 462 0.75 8.41 28.21
N PRO A 463 1.10 8.80 29.45
CA PRO A 463 1.71 7.94 30.49
C PRO A 463 1.11 6.55 30.77
N GLU A 464 -0.04 6.17 30.19
CA GLU A 464 -0.63 4.83 30.27
C GLU A 464 -0.46 3.99 28.96
N ASN A 465 0.43 4.39 28.04
CA ASN A 465 0.78 3.66 26.80
C ASN A 465 -0.42 3.35 25.85
N ARG A 466 -1.44 4.21 25.81
CA ARG A 466 -2.63 3.99 24.97
C ARG A 466 -2.56 4.73 23.62
N LEU A 467 -2.88 4.04 22.53
CA LEU A 467 -2.97 4.61 21.17
C LEU A 467 -4.32 5.29 20.91
N ALA A 468 -4.30 6.56 20.53
CA ALA A 468 -5.49 7.31 20.12
C ALA A 468 -6.02 6.84 18.75
N SER A 469 -7.10 6.04 18.75
CA SER A 469 -7.76 5.54 17.53
C SER A 469 -8.68 6.56 16.86
N ARG A 470 -9.30 7.43 17.67
CA ARG A 470 -10.12 8.57 17.21
C ARG A 470 -9.86 9.76 18.11
N LEU A 471 -9.67 10.92 17.49
CA LEU A 471 -9.54 12.21 18.14
C LEU A 471 -10.71 13.10 17.73
N LEU A 472 -11.32 13.78 18.69
CA LEU A 472 -12.36 14.78 18.44
C LEU A 472 -12.14 15.97 19.37
N PHE A 473 -11.68 17.08 18.80
CA PHE A 473 -11.65 18.37 19.50
C PHE A 473 -13.07 18.87 19.74
N ASN A 474 -13.32 19.44 20.90
CA ASN A 474 -14.58 20.13 21.17
C ASN A 474 -14.73 21.31 20.17
N PRO A 475 -15.85 21.40 19.42
CA PRO A 475 -16.06 22.50 18.47
C PRO A 475 -16.35 23.85 19.16
N ASN A 476 -16.62 23.87 20.47
CA ASN A 476 -16.85 25.08 21.24
C ASN A 476 -15.50 25.69 21.70
N PRO A 477 -15.12 26.89 21.25
CA PRO A 477 -13.82 27.49 21.54
C PRO A 477 -13.62 27.89 23.01
N GLU A 478 -14.69 27.94 23.82
CA GLU A 478 -14.60 28.19 25.27
C GLU A 478 -14.24 26.90 26.04
N LEU A 479 -14.48 25.72 25.45
CA LEU A 479 -14.17 24.42 26.04
C LEU A 479 -12.89 23.86 25.42
N ASN A 480 -11.78 24.06 26.13
CA ASN A 480 -10.44 23.58 25.75
C ASN A 480 -10.29 22.06 25.94
N LEU A 481 -11.20 21.26 25.37
CA LEU A 481 -11.29 19.82 25.61
C LEU A 481 -11.09 19.02 24.32
N LEU A 482 -10.31 17.93 24.42
CA LEU A 482 -10.06 16.94 23.38
C LEU A 482 -10.56 15.58 23.85
N ALA A 483 -11.56 15.03 23.16
CA ALA A 483 -12.02 13.66 23.35
C ALA A 483 -11.14 12.69 22.54
N VAL A 484 -10.70 11.61 23.20
CA VAL A 484 -9.84 10.58 22.64
C VAL A 484 -10.49 9.22 22.89
N ILE A 485 -10.75 8.43 21.85
CA ILE A 485 -10.99 6.98 22.01
C ILE A 485 -9.69 6.25 21.75
N TYR A 486 -9.36 5.35 22.66
CA TYR A 486 -8.19 4.49 22.59
C TYR A 486 -8.49 3.14 21.94
N SER A 487 -7.43 2.49 21.46
CA SER A 487 -7.51 1.12 20.92
C SER A 487 -8.06 0.09 21.92
N ASP A 488 -7.93 0.34 23.23
CA ASP A 488 -8.51 -0.49 24.31
C ASP A 488 -10.02 -0.24 24.55
N HIS A 489 -10.68 0.47 23.64
CA HIS A 489 -12.08 0.89 23.73
C HIS A 489 -12.40 1.78 24.95
N GLY A 490 -11.39 2.34 25.62
CA GLY A 490 -11.52 3.43 26.59
C GLY A 490 -11.69 4.79 25.89
N MET A 491 -12.31 5.73 26.60
CA MET A 491 -12.52 7.11 26.15
C MET A 491 -12.02 8.08 27.22
N SER A 492 -11.18 9.05 26.86
CA SER A 492 -10.71 10.09 27.79
C SER A 492 -10.88 11.50 27.24
N LEU A 493 -10.90 12.49 28.13
CA LEU A 493 -10.86 13.92 27.85
C LEU A 493 -9.53 14.52 28.33
N TYR A 494 -8.90 15.34 27.49
CA TYR A 494 -7.70 16.11 27.85
C TYR A 494 -7.98 17.60 27.71
N ASP A 495 -7.40 18.40 28.62
CA ASP A 495 -7.31 19.85 28.44
C ASP A 495 -6.25 20.18 27.38
N THR A 496 -6.65 20.93 26.34
CA THR A 496 -5.85 21.14 25.13
C THR A 496 -4.61 22.03 25.32
N TRP A 497 -4.51 22.77 26.42
CA TRP A 497 -3.40 23.70 26.67
C TRP A 497 -2.39 23.17 27.69
N SER A 498 -2.87 22.56 28.76
CA SER A 498 -2.05 21.95 29.81
C SER A 498 -1.64 20.51 29.48
N GLY A 499 -2.38 19.84 28.58
CA GLY A 499 -2.22 18.40 28.32
C GLY A 499 -2.70 17.52 29.48
N ALA A 500 -3.39 18.10 30.48
CA ALA A 500 -3.86 17.35 31.64
C ALA A 500 -5.05 16.44 31.28
N LEU A 501 -5.00 15.21 31.75
CA LEU A 501 -6.14 14.29 31.73
C LEU A 501 -7.25 14.82 32.66
N VAL A 502 -8.46 14.99 32.11
CA VAL A 502 -9.64 15.53 32.82
C VAL A 502 -10.54 14.39 33.29
N HIS A 503 -10.93 13.49 32.39
CA HIS A 503 -11.78 12.34 32.69
C HIS A 503 -11.43 11.13 31.82
N THR A 504 -11.74 9.92 32.32
CA THR A 504 -11.62 8.65 31.58
C THR A 504 -12.86 7.79 31.87
N HIS A 505 -13.36 7.13 30.83
CA HIS A 505 -14.46 6.18 30.85
C HIS A 505 -14.02 4.88 30.17
N LYS A 506 -14.27 3.72 30.80
CA LYS A 506 -14.07 2.39 30.21
C LYS A 506 -15.38 1.61 30.18
N SER A 507 -15.65 0.95 29.05
CA SER A 507 -16.86 0.15 28.84
C SER A 507 -16.80 -1.16 29.66
N PRO A 508 -17.90 -1.61 30.30
CA PRO A 508 -17.90 -2.86 31.08
C PRO A 508 -17.79 -4.15 30.26
N ASP A 509 -18.19 -4.14 28.99
CA ASP A 509 -18.50 -5.35 28.19
C ASP A 509 -17.57 -5.55 26.97
N ASP A 510 -16.35 -4.99 27.00
CA ASP A 510 -15.34 -4.90 25.92
C ASP A 510 -15.84 -4.33 24.56
N ALA A 511 -17.11 -3.98 24.45
CA ALA A 511 -17.71 -3.36 23.28
C ALA A 511 -17.87 -1.85 23.49
N GLY A 512 -16.73 -1.18 23.70
CA GLY A 512 -16.72 0.28 23.80
C GLY A 512 -16.90 0.98 22.44
N PRO A 513 -16.79 2.31 22.42
CA PRO A 513 -17.19 3.12 21.27
C PRO A 513 -16.23 2.96 20.08
N THR A 514 -16.78 2.79 18.88
CA THR A 514 -16.06 2.68 17.60
C THR A 514 -16.23 3.89 16.68
N SER A 515 -17.15 4.80 17.03
CA SER A 515 -17.36 6.07 16.34
C SER A 515 -17.73 7.16 17.33
N LEU A 516 -17.31 8.39 17.04
CA LEU A 516 -17.65 9.62 17.76
C LEU A 516 -18.38 10.57 16.81
N SER A 517 -19.34 11.32 17.34
CA SER A 517 -19.86 12.55 16.73
C SER A 517 -20.13 13.54 17.86
N CYS A 518 -19.97 14.84 17.62
CA CYS A 518 -20.21 15.87 18.63
C CYS A 518 -21.35 16.79 18.17
N SER A 519 -22.13 17.30 19.12
CA SER A 519 -23.10 18.35 18.85
C SER A 519 -22.37 19.64 18.41
N PRO A 520 -22.94 20.43 17.48
CA PRO A 520 -22.35 21.70 17.04
C PRO A 520 -22.05 22.71 18.15
N ASP A 521 -22.76 22.65 19.28
CA ASP A 521 -22.55 23.48 20.47
C ASP A 521 -21.43 22.99 21.41
N GLY A 522 -20.83 21.84 21.14
CA GLY A 522 -19.75 21.26 21.95
C GLY A 522 -20.18 20.68 23.32
N ARG A 523 -21.48 20.67 23.64
CA ARG A 523 -21.98 20.22 24.97
C ARG A 523 -22.31 18.73 25.05
N THR A 524 -22.40 18.03 23.92
CA THR A 524 -22.86 16.63 23.87
C THR A 524 -22.06 15.78 22.90
N LEU A 525 -21.74 14.56 23.30
CA LEU A 525 -21.00 13.59 22.52
C LEU A 525 -21.88 12.37 22.23
N ALA A 526 -21.92 11.89 20.99
CA ALA A 526 -22.57 10.65 20.60
C ALA A 526 -21.53 9.58 20.28
N THR A 527 -21.77 8.36 20.75
CA THR A 527 -20.96 7.19 20.40
C THR A 527 -21.82 6.01 19.94
N THR A 528 -21.21 5.12 19.18
CA THR A 528 -21.77 3.80 18.83
C THR A 528 -20.72 2.70 18.94
N ASN A 529 -21.16 1.47 19.12
CA ASN A 529 -20.31 0.27 19.11
C ASN A 529 -20.77 -0.76 18.06
N MET A 530 -19.97 -1.83 17.90
CA MET A 530 -20.26 -2.93 16.97
C MET A 530 -21.47 -3.79 17.36
N LYS A 531 -21.92 -3.74 18.62
CA LYS A 531 -23.11 -4.47 19.11
C LYS A 531 -24.42 -3.76 18.77
N GLY A 532 -24.38 -2.64 18.04
CA GLY A 532 -25.59 -1.90 17.63
C GLY A 532 -26.18 -1.06 18.76
N THR A 533 -25.38 -0.63 19.75
CA THR A 533 -25.82 0.32 20.78
C THR A 533 -25.40 1.75 20.45
N LEU A 534 -26.33 2.68 20.61
CA LEU A 534 -26.13 4.12 20.52
C LEU A 534 -26.10 4.72 21.93
N GLN A 535 -25.10 5.54 22.25
CA GLN A 535 -24.98 6.23 23.54
C GLN A 535 -24.78 7.74 23.32
N LEU A 536 -25.35 8.55 24.22
CA LEU A 536 -25.08 9.98 24.31
C LEU A 536 -24.45 10.30 25.67
N TRP A 537 -23.50 11.22 25.66
CA TRP A 537 -22.72 11.64 26.82
C TRP A 537 -22.71 13.16 26.92
N ASP A 538 -22.62 13.65 28.15
CA ASP A 538 -22.17 15.02 28.38
C ASP A 538 -20.70 15.15 27.99
N PHE A 539 -20.35 16.19 27.20
CA PHE A 539 -18.99 16.31 26.68
C PHE A 539 -17.98 16.67 27.78
N GLU A 540 -18.37 17.49 28.76
CA GLU A 540 -17.45 18.00 29.78
C GLU A 540 -17.14 16.95 30.86
N SER A 541 -18.15 16.17 31.26
CA SER A 541 -18.08 15.23 32.38
C SER A 541 -18.00 13.74 31.99
N LEU A 542 -18.16 13.39 30.71
CA LEU A 542 -18.39 12.01 30.23
C LEU A 542 -19.52 11.27 30.96
N THR A 543 -20.53 11.98 31.47
CA THR A 543 -21.71 11.33 32.08
C THR A 543 -22.66 10.81 31.00
N LEU A 544 -23.14 9.56 31.16
CA LEU A 544 -24.06 8.94 30.19
C LEU A 544 -25.46 9.55 30.31
N LEU A 545 -25.92 10.19 29.23
CA LEU A 545 -27.21 10.88 29.15
C LEU A 545 -28.31 10.02 28.52
N TYR A 546 -27.96 9.10 27.61
CA TYR A 546 -28.93 8.30 26.85
C TYR A 546 -28.29 7.01 26.30
N HIS A 547 -29.08 5.95 26.17
CA HIS A 547 -28.65 4.66 25.62
C HIS A 547 -29.80 3.94 24.89
N VAL A 548 -29.54 3.43 23.69
CA VAL A 548 -30.47 2.61 22.89
C VAL A 548 -29.74 1.41 22.30
N VAL A 549 -30.41 0.26 22.26
CA VAL A 549 -29.95 -0.97 21.60
C VAL A 549 -30.79 -1.23 20.34
N SER A 550 -30.16 -1.39 19.18
CA SER A 550 -30.82 -1.78 17.92
C SER A 550 -30.51 -3.23 17.59
N PRO A 551 -31.49 -4.16 17.66
CA PRO A 551 -31.24 -5.61 17.60
C PRO A 551 -30.83 -6.17 16.22
N ALA A 552 -30.57 -5.31 15.22
CA ALA A 552 -30.14 -5.77 13.90
C ALA A 552 -29.21 -4.82 13.12
N GLN A 553 -29.14 -3.50 13.40
CA GLN A 553 -28.46 -2.54 12.52
C GLN A 553 -27.16 -1.98 13.11
N SER A 554 -26.01 -2.29 12.50
CA SER A 554 -24.83 -1.44 12.66
C SER A 554 -25.13 -0.07 12.03
N PHE A 555 -25.07 0.97 12.84
CA PHE A 555 -25.04 2.37 12.39
C PHE A 555 -23.84 2.58 11.48
N ARG A 556 -24.03 3.07 10.25
CA ARG A 556 -22.92 3.29 9.29
C ARG A 556 -22.43 4.74 9.25
N LEU A 557 -23.36 5.70 9.36
CA LEU A 557 -23.07 7.13 9.38
C LEU A 557 -23.86 7.76 10.52
N LEU A 558 -23.21 8.64 11.28
CA LEU A 558 -23.79 9.25 12.47
C LEU A 558 -23.41 10.73 12.57
N ASN A 559 -24.42 11.61 12.56
CA ASN A 559 -24.22 13.06 12.68
C ASN A 559 -25.35 13.72 13.46
N PHE A 560 -25.01 14.72 14.27
CA PHE A 560 -26.00 15.63 14.85
C PHE A 560 -26.61 16.54 13.78
N THR A 561 -27.86 16.96 13.99
CA THR A 561 -28.43 18.09 13.26
C THR A 561 -27.74 19.40 13.67
N SER A 562 -27.79 20.42 12.80
CA SER A 562 -27.09 21.70 12.99
C SER A 562 -27.55 22.52 14.21
N ASP A 563 -28.68 22.12 14.81
CA ASP A 563 -29.31 22.70 16.00
C ASP A 563 -29.12 21.83 17.26
N SER A 564 -28.25 20.81 17.20
CA SER A 564 -27.97 19.84 18.27
C SER A 564 -29.16 18.98 18.73
N SER A 565 -30.36 19.17 18.19
CA SER A 565 -31.60 18.63 18.76
C SER A 565 -31.87 17.16 18.40
N ASN A 566 -31.30 16.68 17.29
CA ASN A 566 -31.48 15.32 16.78
C ASN A 566 -30.17 14.70 16.30
N LEU A 567 -30.21 13.40 16.07
CA LEU A 567 -29.08 12.59 15.61
C LEU A 567 -29.50 11.70 14.44
N ILE A 568 -28.77 11.76 13.34
CA ILE A 568 -29.10 11.10 12.07
C ILE A 568 -28.28 9.82 11.89
N ASP A 569 -28.96 8.74 11.50
CA ASP A 569 -28.42 7.44 11.08
C ASP A 569 -28.83 7.16 9.61
N ALA A 570 -27.91 6.63 8.80
CA ALA A 570 -28.18 6.30 7.40
C ALA A 570 -27.61 4.93 6.98
N THR A 571 -28.39 4.19 6.20
CA THR A 571 -28.08 2.84 5.69
C THR A 571 -28.41 2.70 4.20
N ASP A 572 -28.11 1.53 3.60
CA ASP A 572 -28.34 1.24 2.17
C ASP A 572 -29.81 1.29 1.73
N SER A 573 -30.76 1.28 2.67
CA SER A 573 -32.21 1.23 2.39
C SER A 573 -33.08 2.06 3.33
N THR A 574 -32.53 2.61 4.42
CA THR A 574 -33.26 3.40 5.42
C THR A 574 -32.43 4.58 5.90
N MET A 575 -33.10 5.65 6.31
CA MET A 575 -32.53 6.78 7.04
C MET A 575 -33.37 6.96 8.31
N ASN A 576 -32.74 6.85 9.47
CA ASN A 576 -33.39 6.94 10.77
C ASN A 576 -32.95 8.24 11.44
N ILE A 577 -33.87 8.97 12.07
CA ILE A 577 -33.52 10.13 12.89
C ILE A 577 -33.98 9.90 14.32
N TRP A 578 -33.04 10.07 15.24
CA TRP A 578 -33.19 9.87 16.67
C TRP A 578 -33.38 11.23 17.33
N SER A 579 -34.44 11.35 18.13
CA SER A 579 -34.73 12.54 18.96
C SER A 579 -34.71 12.21 20.46
N PRO A 580 -33.56 11.87 21.07
CA PRO A 580 -33.51 11.51 22.49
C PRO A 580 -34.00 12.63 23.40
N ALA A 581 -34.85 12.29 24.37
CA ALA A 581 -35.36 13.25 25.36
C ALA A 581 -34.24 13.97 26.15
N ALA A 582 -33.07 13.36 26.26
CA ALA A 582 -31.87 13.97 26.84
C ALA A 582 -31.35 15.20 26.07
N LEU A 583 -31.43 15.20 24.73
CA LEU A 583 -31.07 16.37 23.92
C LEU A 583 -32.13 17.48 24.05
N VAL A 584 -33.41 17.09 24.11
CA VAL A 584 -34.54 18.03 24.20
C VAL A 584 -34.63 18.73 25.56
N ARG A 585 -34.20 18.09 26.66
CA ARG A 585 -34.15 18.75 27.98
C ARG A 585 -33.03 19.78 28.11
N LYS A 586 -31.84 19.50 27.55
CA LYS A 586 -30.68 20.40 27.60
C LYS A 586 -30.92 21.76 26.94
N THR A 587 -31.90 21.88 26.03
CA THR A 587 -32.30 23.15 25.41
C THR A 587 -33.39 23.92 26.19
N MET A 588 -33.89 23.38 27.32
CA MET A 588 -34.94 24.02 28.14
C MET A 588 -34.51 24.37 29.57
N GLU A 589 -33.42 23.80 30.08
CA GLU A 589 -32.94 24.00 31.46
C GLU A 589 -31.50 24.58 31.48
N GLU A 590 -31.35 25.90 31.33
CA GLU A 590 -30.11 26.62 31.67
C GLU A 590 -30.12 27.22 33.10
N ASP A 591 -31.21 27.03 33.86
CA ASP A 591 -31.40 27.58 35.22
C ASP A 591 -31.85 26.50 36.25
N SER A 592 -31.03 25.49 36.54
CA SER A 592 -30.88 24.89 37.89
C SER A 592 -29.89 23.72 37.93
N SER A 593 -29.32 23.46 39.11
CA SER A 593 -28.32 22.41 39.35
C SER A 593 -28.91 21.00 39.26
N ILE A 594 -28.30 20.13 38.46
CA ILE A 594 -28.59 18.70 38.41
C ILE A 594 -28.04 18.02 39.68
N SER A 595 -28.82 17.12 40.27
CA SER A 595 -28.46 16.33 41.48
C SER A 595 -28.26 14.84 41.15
N ASP A 596 -27.53 14.13 42.02
CA ASP A 596 -26.85 12.83 41.82
C ASP A 596 -27.71 11.58 41.46
N ASP A 597 -28.96 11.70 41.03
CA ASP A 597 -29.86 10.55 40.77
C ASP A 597 -29.73 9.94 39.34
N ALA A 598 -28.56 10.00 38.72
CA ALA A 598 -28.31 9.51 37.35
C ALA A 598 -28.19 7.97 37.21
N ALA A 599 -28.44 7.20 38.28
CA ALA A 599 -28.15 5.77 38.34
C ALA A 599 -29.25 4.82 37.80
N GLN A 600 -30.41 5.32 37.35
CA GLN A 600 -31.52 4.47 36.88
C GLN A 600 -32.26 5.03 35.65
N LEU A 601 -31.61 4.96 34.48
CA LEU A 601 -32.31 5.09 33.18
C LEU A 601 -32.55 3.70 32.58
N ILE A 602 -33.82 3.29 32.56
CA ILE A 602 -34.28 2.03 31.98
C ILE A 602 -34.18 2.10 30.46
N ALA A 603 -33.55 1.08 29.83
CA ALA A 603 -33.43 1.00 28.38
C ALA A 603 -34.81 0.92 27.71
N SER A 604 -35.09 1.84 26.77
CA SER A 604 -36.29 1.78 25.94
C SER A 604 -36.00 1.06 24.62
N GLU A 605 -36.64 -0.09 24.40
CA GLU A 605 -36.65 -0.76 23.09
C GLU A 605 -37.35 0.13 22.05
N GLY A 606 -36.64 0.46 20.98
CA GLY A 606 -37.22 1.20 19.85
C GLY A 606 -38.14 0.31 19.02
N GLN A 607 -39.38 0.76 18.77
CA GLN A 607 -40.27 0.05 17.85
C GLN A 607 -39.76 0.16 16.41
N PHE A 608 -39.57 -0.99 15.75
CA PHE A 608 -39.06 -1.08 14.38
C PHE A 608 -40.16 -1.52 13.41
N MET A 609 -40.30 -0.80 12.28
CA MET A 609 -41.20 -1.16 11.19
C MET A 609 -40.41 -1.45 9.90
N PRO A 610 -40.40 -2.70 9.40
CA PRO A 610 -39.74 -3.04 8.14
C PRO A 610 -40.61 -2.67 6.94
N LEU A 611 -40.38 -1.51 6.33
CA LEU A 611 -41.01 -1.12 5.06
C LEU A 611 -40.22 -1.68 3.86
N ARG A 612 -40.87 -2.51 3.04
CA ARG A 612 -40.35 -2.94 1.72
C ARG A 612 -40.43 -1.79 0.72
N ALA A 613 -39.50 -0.84 0.78
CA ALA A 613 -39.39 0.25 -0.19
C ALA A 613 -38.70 -0.19 -1.49
N SER A 614 -39.13 0.35 -2.63
CA SER A 614 -38.46 0.16 -3.92
C SER A 614 -37.14 0.92 -3.96
N ARG A 615 -36.11 0.35 -4.61
CA ARG A 615 -34.78 0.96 -4.79
C ARG A 615 -34.89 2.39 -5.34
N ILE A 616 -34.17 3.30 -4.70
CA ILE A 616 -34.01 4.69 -5.14
C ILE A 616 -33.05 4.73 -6.35
N THR A 617 -33.42 5.46 -7.40
CA THR A 617 -32.65 5.60 -8.65
C THR A 617 -32.03 7.00 -8.82
N VAL A 618 -32.66 8.04 -8.26
CA VAL A 618 -32.19 9.43 -8.34
C VAL A 618 -32.66 10.22 -7.12
N LEU A 619 -31.88 11.22 -6.70
CA LEU A 619 -32.17 12.12 -5.58
C LEU A 619 -32.06 13.58 -6.02
N CYS A 620 -32.91 14.45 -5.48
CA CYS A 620 -32.91 15.89 -5.69
C CYS A 620 -33.28 16.62 -4.39
N ALA A 621 -32.42 17.50 -3.88
CA ALA A 621 -32.75 18.31 -2.70
C ALA A 621 -33.70 19.45 -3.07
N HIS A 622 -34.62 19.81 -2.17
CA HIS A 622 -35.50 20.96 -2.34
C HIS A 622 -34.70 22.27 -2.21
N PRO A 623 -34.94 23.32 -3.04
CA PRO A 623 -34.13 24.55 -3.01
C PRO A 623 -34.17 25.36 -1.71
N THR A 624 -35.31 25.35 -0.99
CA THR A 624 -35.54 26.17 0.22
C THR A 624 -36.06 25.40 1.45
N LEU A 625 -37.01 24.48 1.28
CA LEU A 625 -37.57 23.65 2.35
C LEU A 625 -36.62 22.49 2.76
N PRO A 626 -36.70 22.00 4.01
CA PRO A 626 -35.92 20.86 4.49
C PRO A 626 -36.47 19.52 3.98
N LEU A 627 -36.41 19.32 2.66
CA LEU A 627 -36.99 18.18 1.95
C LEU A 627 -36.01 17.61 0.92
N VAL A 628 -36.05 16.30 0.72
CA VAL A 628 -35.31 15.59 -0.33
C VAL A 628 -36.30 14.77 -1.15
N PHE A 629 -36.33 15.00 -2.46
CA PHE A 629 -37.10 14.20 -3.41
C PHE A 629 -36.28 13.00 -3.88
N ALA A 630 -36.95 11.85 -4.03
CA ALA A 630 -36.36 10.63 -4.54
C ALA A 630 -37.20 10.02 -5.66
N GLY A 631 -36.54 9.64 -6.75
CA GLY A 631 -37.11 8.80 -7.80
C GLY A 631 -36.86 7.33 -7.48
N ARG A 632 -37.86 6.48 -7.71
CA ARG A 632 -37.79 5.04 -7.45
C ARG A 632 -37.82 4.22 -8.74
N TYR A 633 -37.33 2.98 -8.63
CA TYR A 633 -37.33 2.01 -9.73
C TYR A 633 -38.72 1.65 -10.28
N ASN A 634 -39.78 1.85 -9.50
CA ASN A 634 -41.18 1.61 -9.87
C ASN A 634 -41.91 2.87 -10.41
N GLY A 635 -41.16 3.89 -10.85
CA GLY A 635 -41.74 5.13 -11.40
C GLY A 635 -42.37 6.08 -10.38
N GLN A 636 -42.22 5.82 -9.08
CA GLN A 636 -42.68 6.74 -8.03
C GLN A 636 -41.68 7.88 -7.81
N VAL A 637 -42.22 9.09 -7.57
CA VAL A 637 -41.49 10.25 -7.04
C VAL A 637 -42.00 10.51 -5.63
N VAL A 638 -41.11 10.48 -4.64
CA VAL A 638 -41.45 10.58 -3.21
C VAL A 638 -40.69 11.72 -2.54
N ALA A 639 -41.25 12.25 -1.45
CA ALA A 639 -40.61 13.26 -0.61
C ALA A 639 -40.19 12.68 0.74
N PHE A 640 -38.97 12.97 1.16
CA PHE A 640 -38.43 12.67 2.49
C PHE A 640 -38.21 13.97 3.27
N SER A 641 -38.57 13.94 4.55
CA SER A 641 -38.24 15.00 5.50
C SER A 641 -36.74 15.01 5.79
N SER A 642 -36.03 16.09 5.47
CA SER A 642 -34.60 16.21 5.83
C SER A 642 -34.39 16.48 7.33
N LYS A 643 -35.47 16.56 8.13
CA LYS A 643 -35.45 16.73 9.59
C LYS A 643 -35.86 15.47 10.36
N THR A 644 -36.71 14.60 9.80
CA THR A 644 -37.18 13.36 10.46
C THR A 644 -36.81 12.08 9.72
N GLY A 645 -36.33 12.15 8.47
CA GLY A 645 -35.93 10.98 7.66
C GLY A 645 -37.11 10.17 7.12
N GLU A 646 -38.32 10.42 7.62
CA GLU A 646 -39.56 9.74 7.22
C GLU A 646 -39.95 10.11 5.77
N GLU A 647 -40.54 9.12 5.08
CA GLU A 647 -41.24 9.32 3.82
C GLU A 647 -42.54 10.09 4.10
N ASP A 648 -42.55 11.38 3.77
CA ASP A 648 -43.69 12.28 3.98
C ASP A 648 -44.87 11.87 3.09
N SER A 649 -44.60 11.69 1.79
CA SER A 649 -45.57 11.14 0.86
C SER A 649 -44.94 10.64 -0.45
N VAL A 650 -45.64 9.71 -1.11
CA VAL A 650 -45.51 9.54 -2.56
C VAL A 650 -46.22 10.71 -3.21
N LEU A 651 -45.47 11.61 -3.85
CA LEU A 651 -46.03 12.79 -4.51
C LEU A 651 -46.85 12.37 -5.73
N TYR A 652 -46.21 11.66 -6.67
CA TYR A 652 -46.86 11.17 -7.88
C TYR A 652 -46.12 9.95 -8.42
N THR A 653 -46.70 9.32 -9.45
CA THR A 653 -46.14 8.16 -10.14
C THR A 653 -46.24 8.40 -11.65
N HIS A 654 -45.14 8.16 -12.37
CA HIS A 654 -45.14 8.22 -13.82
C HIS A 654 -46.10 7.18 -14.40
N SER A 655 -46.90 7.59 -15.39
CA SER A 655 -47.93 6.72 -16.01
C SER A 655 -47.37 5.51 -16.76
N SER A 656 -46.06 5.47 -16.99
CA SER A 656 -45.31 4.35 -17.56
C SER A 656 -45.03 3.22 -16.55
N GLY A 657 -44.93 3.53 -15.25
CA GLY A 657 -44.41 2.62 -14.23
C GLY A 657 -42.90 2.30 -14.35
N GLU A 658 -42.23 2.90 -15.33
CA GLU A 658 -40.80 2.74 -15.59
C GLU A 658 -39.96 3.58 -14.62
N PHE A 659 -38.71 3.17 -14.38
CA PHE A 659 -37.87 3.85 -13.40
C PHE A 659 -37.56 5.31 -13.77
N ILE A 660 -37.57 6.18 -12.76
CA ILE A 660 -37.27 7.60 -12.91
C ILE A 660 -35.78 7.77 -13.25
N THR A 661 -35.50 8.51 -14.33
CA THR A 661 -34.15 8.78 -14.84
C THR A 661 -33.60 10.13 -14.41
N GLU A 662 -34.45 11.13 -14.17
CA GLU A 662 -34.03 12.48 -13.78
C GLU A 662 -35.10 13.18 -12.93
N ILE A 663 -34.69 14.01 -11.97
CA ILE A 663 -35.57 14.88 -11.18
C ILE A 663 -34.86 16.23 -11.01
N ILE A 664 -35.59 17.33 -11.22
CA ILE A 664 -35.14 18.69 -10.92
C ILE A 664 -36.25 19.48 -10.21
N ALA A 665 -35.93 20.05 -9.05
CA ALA A 665 -36.80 20.98 -8.35
C ALA A 665 -36.55 22.41 -8.85
N GLY A 666 -37.61 23.08 -9.29
CA GLY A 666 -37.58 24.49 -9.69
C GLY A 666 -38.01 25.43 -8.57
N ARG A 667 -38.10 26.72 -8.89
CA ARG A 667 -38.64 27.75 -7.96
C ARG A 667 -40.17 27.71 -7.96
N ASN A 668 -40.80 28.24 -6.90
CA ASN A 668 -42.25 28.21 -6.68
C ASN A 668 -42.81 26.77 -6.55
N ASP A 669 -42.07 25.92 -5.84
CA ASP A 669 -42.43 24.54 -5.47
C ASP A 669 -42.86 23.66 -6.68
N ILE A 670 -42.25 23.89 -7.85
CA ILE A 670 -42.43 23.05 -9.03
C ILE A 670 -41.39 21.93 -9.07
N LEU A 671 -41.80 20.73 -9.46
CA LEU A 671 -40.92 19.56 -9.57
C LEU A 671 -41.10 18.93 -10.96
N ALA A 672 -40.03 18.89 -11.74
CA ALA A 672 -39.98 18.18 -13.01
C ALA A 672 -39.24 16.85 -12.87
N SER A 673 -39.70 15.82 -13.56
CA SER A 673 -39.09 14.50 -13.58
C SER A 673 -39.26 13.81 -14.93
N SER A 674 -38.32 12.93 -15.27
CA SER A 674 -38.32 12.17 -16.53
C SER A 674 -38.16 10.67 -16.29
N ASP A 675 -38.70 9.86 -17.20
CA ASP A 675 -38.52 8.41 -17.21
C ASP A 675 -37.83 7.89 -18.49
N VAL A 676 -37.45 6.60 -18.47
CA VAL A 676 -36.80 5.89 -19.58
C VAL A 676 -37.59 5.99 -20.90
N SER A 677 -38.93 6.11 -20.84
CA SER A 677 -39.80 6.18 -22.01
C SER A 677 -39.80 7.55 -22.71
N GLY A 678 -39.08 8.53 -22.16
CA GLY A 678 -39.03 9.92 -22.64
C GLY A 678 -40.22 10.77 -22.17
N THR A 679 -41.00 10.28 -21.21
CA THR A 679 -42.09 11.06 -20.60
C THR A 679 -41.52 12.03 -19.57
N VAL A 680 -41.94 13.29 -19.62
CA VAL A 680 -41.65 14.31 -18.60
C VAL A 680 -42.94 14.76 -17.96
N GLN A 681 -42.96 14.76 -16.63
CA GLN A 681 -44.02 15.38 -15.85
C GLN A 681 -43.47 16.58 -15.09
N VAL A 682 -44.20 17.70 -15.11
CA VAL A 682 -43.97 18.86 -14.25
C VAL A 682 -45.18 19.05 -13.36
N TRP A 683 -44.96 18.96 -12.06
CA TRP A 683 -45.99 19.14 -11.05
C TRP A 683 -45.75 20.43 -10.27
N ARG A 684 -46.80 21.20 -10.01
CA ARG A 684 -46.82 22.15 -8.91
C ARG A 684 -47.10 21.39 -7.63
N LEU A 685 -46.25 21.58 -6.63
CA LEU A 685 -46.47 21.08 -5.28
C LEU A 685 -47.08 22.20 -4.44
N LYS A 686 -47.81 21.81 -3.40
CA LYS A 686 -48.44 22.72 -2.44
C LYS A 686 -48.03 22.33 -1.02
N PRO A 687 -47.59 23.31 -0.21
CA PRO A 687 -47.39 23.12 1.21
C PRO A 687 -48.67 22.61 1.88
N SER A 688 -48.59 21.41 2.47
CA SER A 688 -49.66 20.86 3.30
C SER A 688 -49.44 21.20 4.78
N ALA A 689 -48.17 21.23 5.21
CA ALA A 689 -47.70 21.79 6.48
C ALA A 689 -46.30 22.40 6.27
N ALA A 690 -45.71 23.00 7.32
CA ALA A 690 -44.40 23.65 7.26
C ALA A 690 -43.21 22.72 6.89
N THR A 691 -43.44 21.41 6.85
CA THR A 691 -42.45 20.37 6.53
C THR A 691 -43.00 19.30 5.58
N SER A 692 -44.14 19.52 4.91
CA SER A 692 -44.74 18.52 4.01
C SER A 692 -45.32 19.11 2.73
N LEU A 693 -45.12 18.40 1.63
CA LEU A 693 -45.58 18.79 0.29
C LEU A 693 -46.55 17.75 -0.26
N THR A 694 -47.59 18.24 -0.94
CA THR A 694 -48.55 17.42 -1.69
C THR A 694 -48.60 17.90 -3.13
N THR A 695 -49.00 17.04 -4.07
CA THR A 695 -49.24 17.48 -5.45
C THR A 695 -50.49 18.35 -5.54
N ASP A 696 -50.35 19.52 -6.15
CA ASP A 696 -51.46 20.45 -6.41
C ASP A 696 -52.04 20.19 -7.81
N VAL A 697 -51.21 20.40 -8.84
CA VAL A 697 -51.61 20.34 -10.25
C VAL A 697 -50.46 19.83 -11.11
N LEU A 698 -50.76 18.90 -12.02
CA LEU A 698 -49.89 18.54 -13.14
C LEU A 698 -49.90 19.68 -14.15
N LEU A 699 -48.83 20.47 -14.20
CA LEU A 699 -48.69 21.61 -15.11
C LEU A 699 -48.39 21.15 -16.54
N LEU A 700 -47.54 20.13 -16.68
CA LEU A 700 -47.05 19.67 -17.97
C LEU A 700 -46.85 18.16 -17.96
N ASN A 701 -47.35 17.49 -19.00
CA ASN A 701 -47.09 16.07 -19.26
C ASN A 701 -46.82 15.90 -20.75
N LEU A 702 -45.54 15.74 -21.10
CA LEU A 702 -45.10 15.64 -22.48
C LEU A 702 -44.32 14.35 -22.70
N ARG A 703 -44.44 13.79 -23.89
CA ARG A 703 -43.62 12.66 -24.32
C ARG A 703 -42.65 13.14 -25.39
N HIS A 704 -41.38 13.21 -25.04
CA HIS A 704 -40.33 13.57 -25.96
C HIS A 704 -40.04 12.42 -26.94
N VAL A 705 -39.67 12.75 -28.18
CA VAL A 705 -39.55 11.76 -29.29
C VAL A 705 -38.38 10.79 -29.08
N ALA A 706 -37.37 11.22 -28.32
CA ALA A 706 -36.20 10.42 -27.94
C ALA A 706 -35.99 10.49 -26.43
N GLN A 707 -35.31 9.49 -25.86
CA GLN A 707 -34.94 9.46 -24.44
C GLN A 707 -34.22 10.76 -24.06
N ILE A 708 -34.70 11.39 -22.98
CA ILE A 708 -34.13 12.62 -22.46
C ILE A 708 -32.82 12.31 -21.72
N LYS A 709 -31.86 13.21 -21.88
CA LYS A 709 -30.53 13.16 -21.26
C LYS A 709 -30.29 14.29 -20.26
N GLN A 710 -31.09 15.36 -20.33
CA GLN A 710 -31.11 16.43 -19.34
C GLN A 710 -32.47 17.18 -19.38
N ILE A 711 -33.01 17.56 -18.22
CA ILE A 711 -34.06 18.57 -18.06
C ILE A 711 -33.54 19.80 -17.31
N CYS A 712 -33.97 21.00 -17.70
CA CYS A 712 -33.54 22.25 -17.07
C CYS A 712 -34.67 23.29 -17.05
N PHE A 713 -34.94 23.90 -15.90
CA PHE A 713 -35.82 25.07 -15.81
C PHE A 713 -35.08 26.35 -16.20
N ASP A 714 -35.83 27.36 -16.64
CA ASP A 714 -35.32 28.73 -16.69
C ASP A 714 -35.38 29.41 -15.30
N PRO A 715 -34.62 30.50 -15.07
CA PRO A 715 -34.57 31.16 -13.76
C PRO A 715 -35.90 31.73 -13.23
N THR A 716 -36.89 31.93 -14.12
CA THR A 716 -38.24 32.41 -13.78
C THR A 716 -39.24 31.28 -13.51
N GLY A 717 -38.92 30.03 -13.90
CA GLY A 717 -39.79 28.86 -13.71
C GLY A 717 -40.99 28.80 -14.68
N ASN A 718 -40.92 29.49 -15.82
CA ASN A 718 -41.98 29.54 -16.84
C ASN A 718 -41.67 28.65 -18.06
N TYR A 719 -40.39 28.34 -18.30
CA TYR A 719 -39.93 27.53 -19.41
C TYR A 719 -39.15 26.31 -18.92
N LEU A 720 -39.35 25.17 -19.60
CA LEU A 720 -38.60 23.94 -19.38
C LEU A 720 -37.86 23.56 -20.68
N LEU A 721 -36.56 23.35 -20.58
CA LEU A 721 -35.75 22.77 -21.65
C LEU A 721 -35.65 21.25 -21.45
N GLY A 722 -36.04 20.49 -22.47
CA GLY A 722 -35.79 19.05 -22.60
C GLY A 722 -34.68 18.79 -23.62
N SER A 723 -33.60 18.16 -23.18
CA SER A 723 -32.43 17.84 -24.01
C SER A 723 -32.36 16.35 -24.33
N SER A 724 -32.07 16.02 -25.59
CA SER A 724 -31.88 14.66 -26.09
C SER A 724 -30.66 14.59 -27.00
N ALA A 725 -30.27 13.39 -27.42
CA ALA A 725 -29.11 13.20 -28.29
C ALA A 725 -29.23 13.76 -29.72
N HIS A 726 -30.39 14.30 -30.13
CA HIS A 726 -30.66 14.77 -31.51
C HIS A 726 -31.38 16.13 -31.56
N SER A 727 -31.89 16.60 -30.42
CA SER A 727 -32.59 17.89 -30.31
C SER A 727 -32.68 18.38 -28.88
N ASP A 728 -32.67 19.71 -28.74
CA ASP A 728 -33.09 20.42 -27.53
C ASP A 728 -34.38 21.19 -27.83
N THR A 729 -35.40 21.03 -27.00
CA THR A 729 -36.69 21.72 -27.15
C THR A 729 -37.02 22.49 -25.88
N VAL A 730 -37.39 23.76 -26.05
CA VAL A 730 -37.93 24.60 -24.95
C VAL A 730 -39.45 24.56 -25.02
N PHE A 731 -40.08 24.27 -23.88
CA PHE A 731 -41.52 24.23 -23.69
C PHE A 731 -41.96 25.34 -22.73
N LEU A 732 -43.07 26.00 -23.03
CA LEU A 732 -43.76 26.86 -22.07
C LEU A 732 -44.53 25.98 -21.07
N ILE A 733 -44.37 26.23 -19.77
CA ILE A 733 -44.97 25.38 -18.72
C ILE A 733 -46.48 25.65 -18.55
N GLU A 734 -46.97 26.82 -18.98
CA GLU A 734 -48.38 27.21 -18.84
C GLU A 734 -49.34 26.36 -19.69
N ASP A 735 -48.96 26.04 -20.94
CA ASP A 735 -49.80 25.31 -21.90
C ASP A 735 -49.09 24.11 -22.57
N GLY A 736 -47.80 23.89 -22.28
CA GLY A 736 -46.98 22.84 -22.87
C GLY A 736 -46.58 23.05 -24.32
N THR A 737 -46.80 24.25 -24.88
CA THR A 737 -46.40 24.54 -26.26
C THR A 737 -44.88 24.58 -26.39
N SER A 738 -44.36 24.01 -27.49
CA SER A 738 -42.94 24.12 -27.82
C SER A 738 -42.65 25.52 -28.37
N VAL A 739 -41.86 26.31 -27.65
CA VAL A 739 -41.39 27.63 -28.10
C VAL A 739 -40.50 27.48 -29.33
N GLY A 740 -39.63 26.48 -29.31
CA GLY A 740 -38.81 26.10 -30.46
C GLY A 740 -37.94 24.89 -30.18
N THR A 741 -37.32 24.36 -31.23
CA THR A 741 -36.43 23.19 -31.17
C THR A 741 -35.14 23.45 -31.93
N LEU A 742 -34.01 23.31 -31.26
CA LEU A 742 -32.69 23.22 -31.87
C LEU A 742 -32.45 21.76 -32.26
N ARG A 743 -32.23 21.49 -33.55
CA ARG A 743 -31.92 20.15 -34.07
C ARG A 743 -30.47 20.12 -34.54
N PHE A 744 -29.80 18.99 -34.33
CA PHE A 744 -28.40 18.79 -34.69
C PHE A 744 -28.17 17.33 -35.11
N GLY A 745 -27.16 17.13 -35.96
CA GLY A 745 -26.72 15.82 -36.41
C GLY A 745 -25.98 15.03 -35.33
N THR A 746 -25.92 13.71 -35.46
CA THR A 746 -25.32 12.80 -34.47
C THR A 746 -23.82 13.07 -34.24
N ASP A 747 -23.13 13.60 -35.25
CA ASP A 747 -21.70 13.96 -35.20
C ASP A 747 -21.44 15.43 -34.86
N GLU A 748 -22.47 16.28 -34.81
CA GLU A 748 -22.31 17.74 -34.61
C GLU A 748 -22.06 18.14 -33.15
N ARG A 749 -22.30 17.24 -32.18
CA ARG A 749 -22.23 17.52 -30.75
C ARG A 749 -21.97 16.25 -29.95
N LYS A 750 -20.73 16.05 -29.50
CA LYS A 750 -20.34 14.81 -28.77
C LYS A 750 -20.58 14.89 -27.26
N ALA A 751 -20.42 16.08 -26.67
CA ALA A 751 -20.54 16.29 -25.23
C ALA A 751 -21.16 17.66 -24.94
N TRP A 752 -22.11 17.73 -24.00
CA TRP A 752 -22.78 18.98 -23.67
C TRP A 752 -23.41 19.01 -22.29
N ARG A 753 -23.65 20.23 -21.80
CA ARG A 753 -24.59 20.52 -20.70
C ARG A 753 -25.34 21.82 -20.94
N TRP A 754 -26.59 21.85 -20.48
CA TRP A 754 -27.39 23.06 -20.34
C TRP A 754 -27.33 23.57 -18.90
N LEU A 755 -27.44 24.90 -18.74
CA LEU A 755 -27.42 25.61 -17.46
C LEU A 755 -28.49 26.71 -17.43
N GLU A 756 -29.02 26.99 -16.25
CA GLU A 756 -29.78 28.22 -15.97
C GLU A 756 -28.86 29.46 -16.00
N SER A 757 -29.34 30.61 -16.49
CA SER A 757 -28.59 31.87 -16.46
C SER A 757 -28.60 32.48 -15.04
N PRO A 758 -27.45 32.90 -14.48
CA PRO A 758 -27.36 33.26 -13.06
C PRO A 758 -28.00 34.62 -12.74
N HIS A 759 -28.84 34.63 -11.71
CA HIS A 759 -29.77 35.73 -11.47
C HIS A 759 -29.13 36.92 -10.72
N LYS A 760 -28.98 38.08 -11.39
CA LYS A 760 -29.07 39.41 -10.72
C LYS A 760 -29.31 40.63 -11.62
N GLN A 761 -29.19 40.54 -12.95
CA GLN A 761 -29.40 41.70 -13.85
C GLN A 761 -30.12 41.41 -15.20
N ALA A 762 -30.36 40.16 -15.59
CA ALA A 762 -31.11 39.88 -16.81
C ALA A 762 -32.63 40.09 -16.59
N ALA A 763 -33.26 40.91 -17.44
CA ALA A 763 -34.72 41.07 -17.49
C ALA A 763 -35.40 39.99 -18.36
N THR A 764 -34.63 39.05 -18.88
CA THR A 764 -34.97 38.05 -19.89
C THR A 764 -34.62 36.65 -19.40
N ALA A 765 -35.52 35.69 -19.63
CA ALA A 765 -35.25 34.28 -19.36
C ALA A 765 -34.27 33.73 -20.40
N GLU A 766 -33.16 33.12 -19.95
CA GLU A 766 -32.06 32.66 -20.79
C GLU A 766 -31.55 31.29 -20.37
N PHE A 767 -31.21 30.46 -21.37
CA PHE A 767 -30.53 29.18 -21.20
C PHE A 767 -29.08 29.27 -21.72
N THR A 768 -28.12 28.76 -20.96
CA THR A 768 -26.72 28.67 -21.39
C THR A 768 -26.38 27.26 -21.83
N LEU A 769 -25.89 27.12 -23.06
CA LEU A 769 -25.35 25.91 -23.64
C LEU A 769 -23.84 25.91 -23.50
N LEU A 770 -23.27 24.83 -22.96
CA LEU A 770 -21.87 24.47 -23.14
C LEU A 770 -21.72 23.22 -24.01
N SER A 771 -20.95 23.33 -25.10
CA SER A 771 -20.60 22.24 -26.03
C SER A 771 -19.29 22.54 -26.73
N ASP A 772 -18.38 21.57 -26.81
CA ASP A 772 -17.19 21.59 -27.69
C ASP A 772 -16.36 22.90 -27.57
N HIS A 773 -15.93 23.23 -26.34
CA HIS A 773 -15.23 24.47 -25.95
C HIS A 773 -16.00 25.79 -26.14
N ILE A 774 -17.23 25.76 -26.64
CA ILE A 774 -18.03 26.95 -26.92
C ILE A 774 -19.19 27.08 -25.93
N MET A 775 -19.35 28.28 -25.40
CA MET A 775 -20.51 28.69 -24.61
C MET A 775 -21.42 29.59 -25.45
N LYS A 776 -22.71 29.23 -25.56
CA LYS A 776 -23.76 29.99 -26.25
C LYS A 776 -24.88 30.32 -25.27
N ARG A 777 -25.49 31.50 -25.38
CA ARG A 777 -26.68 31.88 -24.59
C ARG A 777 -27.87 32.05 -25.51
N TYR A 778 -29.00 31.45 -25.13
CA TYR A 778 -30.24 31.44 -25.90
C TYR A 778 -31.36 32.12 -25.12
N ILE A 779 -32.18 32.89 -25.80
CA ILE A 779 -33.37 33.54 -25.23
C ILE A 779 -34.47 32.47 -25.11
N ALA A 780 -35.03 32.27 -23.92
CA ALA A 780 -36.01 31.21 -23.69
C ALA A 780 -37.34 31.46 -24.44
N SER A 781 -37.77 32.73 -24.52
CA SER A 781 -39.04 33.14 -25.16
C SER A 781 -39.02 33.16 -26.70
N SER A 782 -37.84 33.11 -27.32
CA SER A 782 -37.67 33.08 -28.79
C SER A 782 -36.68 32.00 -29.24
N PHE A 783 -36.53 30.94 -28.43
CA PHE A 783 -35.60 29.84 -28.68
C PHE A 783 -35.79 29.23 -30.08
N PRO A 784 -34.74 28.99 -30.88
CA PRO A 784 -33.31 29.01 -30.54
C PRO A 784 -32.58 30.33 -30.93
N GLU A 785 -33.21 31.50 -30.77
CA GLU A 785 -32.53 32.79 -30.92
C GLU A 785 -31.42 32.98 -29.86
N LEU A 786 -30.28 33.50 -30.29
CA LEU A 786 -29.12 33.75 -29.42
C LEU A 786 -29.22 35.10 -28.71
N ALA A 787 -29.00 35.12 -27.40
CA ALA A 787 -28.90 36.33 -26.59
C ALA A 787 -27.58 37.10 -26.83
N ILE A 788 -26.54 36.40 -27.32
CA ILE A 788 -25.25 36.98 -27.72
C ILE A 788 -24.92 36.44 -29.12
N ALA A 789 -24.75 37.35 -30.08
CA ALA A 789 -24.57 36.98 -31.49
C ALA A 789 -23.25 36.24 -31.79
N GLU A 790 -22.18 36.58 -31.07
CA GLU A 790 -20.86 35.95 -31.19
C GLU A 790 -20.66 34.87 -30.12
N PRO A 791 -20.06 33.71 -30.46
CA PRO A 791 -19.78 32.65 -29.49
C PRO A 791 -18.71 33.07 -28.47
N VAL A 792 -18.85 32.58 -27.23
CA VAL A 792 -17.82 32.72 -26.21
C VAL A 792 -17.00 31.42 -26.15
N HIS A 793 -15.70 31.52 -26.36
CA HIS A 793 -14.78 30.37 -26.32
C HIS A 793 -14.21 30.19 -24.91
N LEU A 794 -14.15 28.95 -24.40
CA LEU A 794 -13.48 28.62 -23.14
C LEU A 794 -12.11 28.01 -23.43
N GLN A 795 -11.04 28.63 -22.90
CA GLN A 795 -9.67 28.15 -23.09
C GLN A 795 -9.22 27.27 -21.92
N TYR A 796 -9.19 25.95 -22.09
CA TYR A 796 -8.77 25.00 -21.04
C TYR A 796 -7.64 24.03 -21.45
N ASN A 797 -6.82 24.43 -22.42
CA ASN A 797 -5.59 23.71 -22.77
C ASN A 797 -4.43 24.19 -21.88
N SER A 798 -3.91 23.33 -21.00
CA SER A 798 -2.72 23.65 -20.18
C SER A 798 -1.42 23.43 -20.97
N GLN A 799 -0.57 24.44 -21.11
CA GLN A 799 0.75 24.29 -21.73
C GLN A 799 1.74 23.45 -20.88
N GLU A 800 1.44 23.17 -19.62
CA GLU A 800 2.39 22.62 -18.65
C GLU A 800 2.33 21.09 -18.41
N SER A 801 1.47 20.32 -19.10
CA SER A 801 1.29 18.89 -18.74
C SER A 801 0.81 17.90 -19.83
N PHE A 802 0.45 18.35 -21.04
CA PHE A 802 -0.07 17.44 -22.08
C PHE A 802 0.52 17.79 -23.45
N SER A 803 1.71 17.27 -23.75
CA SER A 803 2.37 17.41 -25.06
C SER A 803 1.70 16.57 -26.17
N ASP A 804 1.12 15.42 -25.82
CA ASP A 804 0.85 14.34 -26.78
C ASP A 804 -0.64 14.00 -26.96
N ILE A 805 -1.54 14.70 -26.27
CA ILE A 805 -2.99 14.46 -26.37
C ILE A 805 -3.64 15.50 -27.30
N SER A 806 -4.24 15.03 -28.39
CA SER A 806 -4.98 15.87 -29.33
C SER A 806 -6.17 16.58 -28.64
N PRO A 807 -6.33 17.90 -28.78
CA PRO A 807 -7.48 18.64 -28.23
C PRO A 807 -8.85 18.10 -28.68
N ALA A 808 -8.91 17.36 -29.79
CA ALA A 808 -10.13 16.74 -30.31
C ALA A 808 -10.66 15.54 -29.47
N SER A 809 -9.98 15.17 -28.38
CA SER A 809 -10.33 14.06 -27.47
C SER A 809 -10.95 14.50 -26.14
N ALA A 810 -11.13 15.81 -25.92
CA ALA A 810 -11.71 16.36 -24.70
C ALA A 810 -13.24 16.22 -24.67
N VAL A 811 -13.77 15.61 -23.61
CA VAL A 811 -15.21 15.35 -23.40
C VAL A 811 -15.67 16.03 -22.11
N ILE A 812 -16.68 16.90 -22.21
CA ILE A 812 -17.28 17.56 -21.03
C ILE A 812 -18.12 16.53 -20.26
N GLN A 813 -17.73 16.24 -19.02
CA GLN A 813 -18.45 15.32 -18.14
C GLN A 813 -19.54 16.04 -17.34
N ARG A 814 -19.17 17.17 -16.73
CA ARG A 814 -20.02 17.90 -15.79
C ARG A 814 -19.77 19.39 -15.85
N VAL A 815 -20.80 20.17 -15.55
CA VAL A 815 -20.72 21.63 -15.47
C VAL A 815 -21.55 22.10 -14.28
N VAL A 816 -21.01 22.99 -13.46
CA VAL A 816 -21.69 23.51 -12.26
C VAL A 816 -21.45 25.01 -12.14
N GLN A 817 -22.52 25.78 -11.92
CA GLN A 817 -22.46 27.23 -11.79
C GLN A 817 -22.97 27.68 -10.41
N PRO A 818 -22.15 27.60 -9.34
CA PRO A 818 -22.61 27.90 -7.98
C PRO A 818 -22.90 29.39 -7.74
N THR A 819 -22.33 30.31 -8.53
CA THR A 819 -22.61 31.76 -8.42
C THR A 819 -22.61 32.44 -9.78
N CYS A 820 -23.07 33.70 -9.83
CA CYS A 820 -23.03 34.53 -11.04
C CYS A 820 -21.62 34.81 -11.58
N ARG A 821 -20.57 34.58 -10.77
CA ARG A 821 -19.16 34.82 -11.11
C ARG A 821 -18.30 33.55 -11.07
N THR A 822 -18.92 32.36 -11.08
CA THR A 822 -18.17 31.10 -10.96
C THR A 822 -18.86 30.03 -11.77
N LEU A 823 -18.22 29.63 -12.87
CA LEU A 823 -18.60 28.50 -13.73
C LEU A 823 -17.50 27.45 -13.66
N ILE A 824 -17.84 26.21 -13.32
CA ILE A 824 -16.91 25.10 -13.17
C ILE A 824 -17.20 24.08 -14.28
N VAL A 825 -16.17 23.68 -15.03
CA VAL A 825 -16.28 22.71 -16.13
C VAL A 825 -15.35 21.53 -15.86
N GLU A 826 -15.89 20.32 -15.76
CA GLU A 826 -15.15 19.06 -15.68
C GLU A 826 -15.00 18.45 -17.07
N VAL A 827 -13.77 18.12 -17.44
CA VAL A 827 -13.37 17.60 -18.76
C VAL A 827 -12.57 16.32 -18.57
N SER A 828 -12.93 15.27 -19.30
CA SER A 828 -12.13 14.05 -19.43
C SER A 828 -11.39 14.04 -20.76
N PHE A 829 -10.13 13.62 -20.74
CA PHE A 829 -9.32 13.34 -21.93
C PHE A 829 -9.29 11.84 -22.16
N ASP A 830 -9.65 11.41 -23.38
CA ASP A 830 -9.68 10.02 -23.77
C ASP A 830 -8.27 9.54 -24.18
N SER A 831 -7.77 8.50 -23.52
CA SER A 831 -6.56 7.80 -23.92
C SER A 831 -6.82 6.29 -23.91
N SER A 832 -6.19 5.57 -24.84
CA SER A 832 -6.50 4.16 -25.16
C SER A 832 -6.34 3.16 -24.03
N TYR A 833 -5.77 3.57 -22.87
CA TYR A 833 -5.57 2.72 -21.70
C TYR A 833 -5.96 3.39 -20.36
N ALA A 834 -6.26 4.69 -20.32
CA ALA A 834 -6.74 5.36 -19.09
C ALA A 834 -7.45 6.70 -19.38
N ALA A 835 -8.65 6.91 -18.84
CA ALA A 835 -9.31 8.22 -18.85
C ALA A 835 -8.71 9.13 -17.77
N SER A 836 -8.41 10.39 -18.10
CA SER A 836 -7.93 11.40 -17.15
C SER A 836 -8.86 12.61 -17.07
N THR A 837 -9.21 13.04 -15.86
CA THR A 837 -10.18 14.13 -15.62
C THR A 837 -9.54 15.38 -15.03
N ALA A 838 -10.06 16.55 -15.42
CA ALA A 838 -9.63 17.87 -14.97
C ALA A 838 -10.82 18.80 -14.73
N ALA A 839 -10.71 19.78 -13.83
CA ALA A 839 -11.76 20.77 -13.60
C ALA A 839 -11.24 22.21 -13.67
N PHE A 840 -11.96 23.08 -14.39
CA PHE A 840 -11.57 24.45 -14.71
C PHE A 840 -12.60 25.45 -14.20
N ILE A 841 -12.16 26.59 -13.63
CA ILE A 841 -13.04 27.62 -13.04
C ILE A 841 -12.96 28.91 -13.87
N PHE A 842 -14.09 29.38 -14.38
CA PHE A 842 -14.25 30.60 -15.19
C PHE A 842 -15.12 31.65 -14.47
N ASP A 843 -14.98 32.93 -14.85
CA ASP A 843 -15.89 34.01 -14.44
C ASP A 843 -16.78 34.46 -15.62
N PRO A 844 -18.06 34.05 -15.66
CA PRO A 844 -19.01 34.50 -16.68
C PRO A 844 -19.32 36.00 -16.62
N GLY A 845 -18.95 36.70 -15.54
CA GLY A 845 -19.10 38.15 -15.37
C GLY A 845 -18.11 39.00 -16.17
N GLN A 846 -17.08 38.38 -16.76
CA GLN A 846 -16.15 39.06 -17.68
C GLN A 846 -16.72 39.26 -19.09
N ILE A 847 -17.87 38.64 -19.40
CA ILE A 847 -18.47 38.70 -20.74
C ILE A 847 -19.12 40.06 -20.98
N SER A 848 -18.54 40.84 -21.88
CA SER A 848 -19.06 42.14 -22.31
C SER A 848 -20.15 41.97 -23.38
N SER A 849 -21.15 42.86 -23.39
CA SER A 849 -22.21 42.89 -24.43
C SER A 849 -21.74 43.51 -25.76
N THR A 850 -20.45 43.67 -25.99
CA THR A 850 -19.86 44.26 -27.20
C THR A 850 -19.54 43.21 -28.26
N ALA A 851 -19.87 43.51 -29.52
CA ALA A 851 -19.98 42.58 -30.65
C ALA A 851 -18.66 42.04 -31.23
N THR A 852 -17.80 41.46 -30.40
CA THR A 852 -16.59 40.72 -30.82
C THR A 852 -16.55 39.39 -30.08
N ALA A 853 -16.14 38.32 -30.75
CA ALA A 853 -15.91 37.00 -30.13
C ALA A 853 -14.96 37.13 -28.93
N GLN A 854 -15.34 36.50 -27.81
CA GLN A 854 -14.63 36.60 -26.53
C GLN A 854 -14.11 35.24 -26.10
N THR A 855 -12.89 35.22 -25.57
CA THR A 855 -12.28 34.03 -24.98
C THR A 855 -12.20 34.20 -23.48
N LEU A 856 -12.84 33.30 -22.71
CA LEU A 856 -12.66 33.21 -21.27
C LEU A 856 -11.48 32.28 -20.96
N VAL A 857 -10.54 32.84 -20.21
CA VAL A 857 -9.43 32.11 -19.56
C VAL A 857 -9.89 31.73 -18.15
N PRO A 858 -9.56 30.54 -17.64
CA PRO A 858 -9.92 30.15 -16.27
C PRO A 858 -9.28 31.09 -15.25
N MET A 859 -10.06 31.57 -14.28
CA MET A 859 -9.56 32.28 -13.09
C MET A 859 -8.60 31.40 -12.29
N ASN A 860 -8.89 30.10 -12.24
CA ASN A 860 -8.12 29.10 -11.53
C ASN A 860 -8.41 27.72 -12.16
N HIS A 861 -7.46 26.81 -12.10
CA HIS A 861 -7.63 25.42 -12.56
C HIS A 861 -7.46 24.48 -11.38
N ILE A 862 -8.45 23.61 -11.14
CA ILE A 862 -8.37 22.61 -10.09
C ILE A 862 -7.48 21.48 -10.60
N PHE A 863 -6.19 21.59 -10.28
CA PHE A 863 -5.16 20.56 -10.28
C PHE A 863 -5.52 19.23 -10.96
N THR A 864 -5.16 19.11 -12.24
CA THR A 864 -5.15 17.86 -13.03
C THR A 864 -4.47 16.69 -12.33
N LYS A 865 -3.48 16.99 -11.47
CA LYS A 865 -2.72 16.01 -10.66
C LYS A 865 -3.37 15.63 -9.32
N GLN A 866 -4.35 16.40 -8.82
CA GLN A 866 -4.96 16.18 -7.51
C GLN A 866 -6.40 15.66 -7.59
N CYS A 867 -7.20 16.10 -8.56
CA CYS A 867 -8.57 15.58 -8.73
C CYS A 867 -8.55 14.17 -9.37
N ARG A 868 -9.34 13.24 -8.82
CA ARG A 868 -9.69 11.93 -9.43
C ARG A 868 -11.13 11.90 -9.93
N HIS A 869 -12.04 12.59 -9.26
CA HIS A 869 -13.46 12.68 -9.66
C HIS A 869 -14.14 13.88 -9.01
N PHE A 870 -14.88 14.69 -9.76
CA PHE A 870 -15.62 15.84 -9.21
C PHE A 870 -16.97 15.42 -8.59
N ILE A 871 -17.29 15.93 -7.40
CA ILE A 871 -18.47 15.50 -6.63
C ILE A 871 -19.61 16.55 -6.68
N GLY A 872 -19.32 17.84 -6.46
CA GLY A 872 -20.35 18.88 -6.44
C GLY A 872 -19.85 20.27 -6.04
N ALA A 873 -20.76 21.20 -5.81
CA ALA A 873 -20.47 22.49 -5.19
C ALA A 873 -21.62 22.92 -4.27
N SER A 874 -21.30 23.55 -3.14
CA SER A 874 -22.29 24.04 -2.16
C SER A 874 -22.61 25.51 -2.40
N GLN A 875 -23.86 25.81 -2.74
CA GLN A 875 -24.34 27.20 -2.92
C GLN A 875 -24.31 28.01 -1.62
N GLY A 876 -24.54 27.37 -0.46
CA GLY A 876 -24.53 28.05 0.85
C GLY A 876 -23.14 28.30 1.42
N LEU A 877 -22.16 27.43 1.12
CA LEU A 877 -20.80 27.51 1.66
C LEU A 877 -19.78 28.11 0.67
N ASN A 878 -20.20 28.38 -0.57
CA ASN A 878 -19.34 28.89 -1.65
C ASN A 878 -18.08 28.02 -1.84
N SER A 879 -18.26 26.69 -1.88
CA SER A 879 -17.16 25.70 -1.93
C SER A 879 -17.42 24.57 -2.93
N ILE A 880 -16.35 23.99 -3.46
CA ILE A 880 -16.32 22.99 -4.54
C ILE A 880 -15.81 21.67 -3.97
N ILE A 881 -16.52 20.55 -4.11
CA ILE A 881 -16.20 19.24 -3.52
C ILE A 881 -15.75 18.25 -4.60
N PHE A 882 -14.64 17.54 -4.37
CA PHE A 882 -14.08 16.53 -5.26
C PHE A 882 -13.36 15.39 -4.52
N LEU A 883 -13.29 14.20 -5.12
CA LEU A 883 -12.42 13.11 -4.70
C LEU A 883 -11.00 13.38 -5.21
N HIS A 884 -10.04 13.45 -4.30
CA HIS A 884 -8.63 13.62 -4.58
C HIS A 884 -7.99 12.26 -4.99
N ARG A 885 -6.90 12.27 -5.77
CA ARG A 885 -6.21 11.05 -6.27
C ARG A 885 -5.66 10.14 -5.16
N ASN A 886 -5.47 10.68 -3.97
CA ASN A 886 -5.07 9.96 -2.75
C ASN A 886 -6.27 9.51 -1.91
N GLY A 887 -7.48 9.38 -2.48
CA GLY A 887 -8.68 8.89 -1.79
C GLY A 887 -9.49 9.94 -1.02
N TRP A 888 -8.98 11.15 -0.79
CA TRP A 888 -9.67 12.14 0.06
C TRP A 888 -10.78 12.94 -0.65
N ILE A 889 -12.00 12.90 -0.14
CA ILE A 889 -13.03 13.91 -0.41
C ILE A 889 -12.54 15.24 0.16
N THR A 890 -12.47 16.25 -0.70
CA THR A 890 -11.85 17.55 -0.42
C THR A 890 -12.77 18.68 -0.91
N SER A 891 -12.92 19.77 -0.16
CA SER A 891 -13.54 21.00 -0.65
C SER A 891 -12.54 22.14 -0.87
N LEU A 892 -12.88 23.05 -1.79
CA LEU A 892 -12.10 24.21 -2.19
C LEU A 892 -13.01 25.45 -2.27
N ASN A 893 -12.72 26.53 -1.56
CA ASN A 893 -13.38 27.83 -1.78
C ASN A 893 -12.75 28.50 -3.02
N PRO A 894 -13.49 28.85 -4.10
CA PRO A 894 -12.91 29.36 -5.33
C PRO A 894 -12.49 30.84 -5.28
N GLN A 895 -12.73 31.58 -4.19
CA GLN A 895 -12.50 33.03 -4.10
C GLN A 895 -11.33 33.47 -3.20
N SER A 896 -10.67 32.53 -2.50
CA SER A 896 -9.50 32.81 -1.65
C SER A 896 -8.18 32.74 -2.46
N PRO A 897 -7.05 33.23 -1.91
CA PRO A 897 -5.72 32.98 -2.47
C PRO A 897 -5.10 31.66 -1.93
N PRO A 898 -4.23 30.97 -2.70
CA PRO A 898 -3.43 29.85 -2.20
C PRO A 898 -2.44 30.28 -1.09
N PRO A 899 -2.03 29.39 -0.16
CA PRO A 899 -2.20 27.93 -0.16
C PRO A 899 -3.29 27.39 0.79
N THR A 900 -4.03 28.26 1.49
CA THR A 900 -4.90 27.91 2.63
C THR A 900 -6.29 27.34 2.26
N GLN A 901 -6.40 26.68 1.11
CA GLN A 901 -7.65 26.71 0.34
C GLN A 901 -8.39 25.37 0.20
N CYS A 902 -7.71 24.24 0.41
CA CYS A 902 -8.29 22.89 0.33
C CYS A 902 -8.58 22.32 1.73
N MET A 903 -9.85 22.04 2.03
CA MET A 903 -10.30 21.37 3.26
C MET A 903 -10.59 19.90 2.95
N GLN A 904 -9.75 18.99 3.45
CA GLN A 904 -10.03 17.56 3.37
C GLN A 904 -11.15 17.18 4.36
N HIS A 905 -12.06 16.29 3.94
CA HIS A 905 -13.22 15.87 4.71
C HIS A 905 -13.07 14.43 5.22
N PHE A 906 -12.94 13.45 4.30
CA PHE A 906 -12.83 12.03 4.63
C PHE A 906 -12.25 11.23 3.45
N PHE A 907 -11.72 10.04 3.71
CA PHE A 907 -11.02 9.19 2.74
C PHE A 907 -11.92 8.05 2.20
N ILE A 908 -11.68 7.63 0.95
CA ILE A 908 -12.30 6.48 0.27
C ILE A 908 -11.19 5.61 -0.34
N GLY A 909 -11.19 4.31 -0.05
CA GLY A 909 -10.22 3.34 -0.56
C GLY A 909 -10.43 2.95 -2.03
N ALA A 910 -9.38 2.38 -2.64
CA ALA A 910 -9.30 2.16 -4.09
C ALA A 910 -10.11 0.95 -4.57
N GLU A 911 -10.26 -0.06 -3.71
CA GLU A 911 -11.03 -1.29 -3.90
C GLU A 911 -12.53 -1.04 -4.16
N HIS A 912 -13.05 0.11 -3.77
CA HIS A 912 -14.42 0.55 -4.05
C HIS A 912 -14.62 1.11 -5.48
N VAL A 913 -13.61 1.07 -6.36
CA VAL A 913 -13.54 1.89 -7.60
C VAL A 913 -12.96 1.17 -8.84
N GLY A 914 -13.11 -0.16 -9.00
CA GLY A 914 -12.52 -0.94 -10.12
C GLY A 914 -13.41 -2.00 -10.80
N THR A 915 -12.98 -2.53 -11.96
CA THR A 915 -13.68 -3.55 -12.80
C THR A 915 -12.73 -4.65 -13.30
N SER A 916 -13.21 -5.89 -13.55
CA SER A 916 -12.41 -7.12 -13.73
C SER A 916 -12.12 -7.60 -15.19
N GLN A 917 -11.16 -8.52 -15.36
CA GLN A 917 -10.47 -8.87 -16.62
C GLN A 917 -10.84 -10.24 -17.28
N GLU A 918 -11.99 -10.87 -16.99
CA GLU A 918 -12.26 -12.31 -17.25
C GLU A 918 -12.33 -12.84 -18.72
N VAL A 919 -11.95 -12.09 -19.75
CA VAL A 919 -12.39 -12.36 -21.15
C VAL A 919 -11.46 -13.29 -21.95
N ASP A 920 -10.18 -13.43 -21.61
CA ASP A 920 -9.22 -14.18 -22.43
C ASP A 920 -9.15 -15.69 -22.10
N VAL A 921 -8.63 -16.50 -23.05
CA VAL A 921 -8.30 -17.95 -22.94
C VAL A 921 -9.38 -18.99 -22.56
N ASN A 922 -10.69 -18.66 -22.55
CA ASN A 922 -11.75 -19.61 -22.13
C ASN A 922 -12.57 -20.33 -23.24
N MET A 923 -12.18 -20.22 -24.51
CA MET A 923 -12.90 -20.88 -25.63
C MET A 923 -13.02 -22.40 -25.48
N GLY A 924 -14.22 -22.95 -25.75
CA GLY A 924 -14.50 -24.39 -25.74
C GLY A 924 -14.55 -25.07 -24.36
N LYS A 925 -14.09 -24.40 -23.29
CA LYS A 925 -14.15 -24.87 -21.90
C LYS A 925 -15.53 -24.62 -21.31
N HIS A 926 -15.98 -25.45 -20.37
CA HIS A 926 -17.10 -25.14 -19.47
C HIS A 926 -16.54 -24.79 -18.09
N THR A 927 -16.96 -23.67 -17.51
CA THR A 927 -16.54 -23.25 -16.17
C THR A 927 -17.69 -23.42 -15.17
N ILE A 928 -17.37 -24.02 -14.02
CA ILE A 928 -18.28 -24.23 -12.90
C ILE A 928 -17.52 -23.96 -11.59
N GLU A 929 -18.16 -23.31 -10.64
CA GLU A 929 -17.62 -23.13 -9.28
C GLU A 929 -18.11 -24.29 -8.41
N LEU A 930 -17.19 -25.02 -7.77
CA LEU A 930 -17.49 -26.17 -6.92
C LEU A 930 -16.66 -26.10 -5.64
N ASP A 931 -17.31 -26.19 -4.46
CA ASP A 931 -16.60 -26.39 -3.20
C ASP A 931 -16.44 -27.88 -2.89
N LEU A 932 -15.27 -28.43 -3.24
CA LEU A 932 -14.88 -29.82 -2.98
C LEU A 932 -14.72 -30.17 -1.49
N LYS A 933 -15.01 -29.26 -0.56
CA LYS A 933 -15.14 -29.56 0.88
C LYS A 933 -16.57 -29.96 1.27
N THR A 934 -17.56 -29.58 0.48
CA THR A 934 -18.97 -29.96 0.69
C THR A 934 -19.25 -31.35 0.09
N PRO A 935 -20.14 -32.16 0.69
CA PRO A 935 -20.64 -33.39 0.06
C PRO A 935 -21.22 -33.12 -1.33
N GLU A 936 -22.02 -32.07 -1.49
CA GLU A 936 -22.71 -31.70 -2.72
C GLU A 936 -21.71 -31.35 -3.85
N GLY A 937 -20.68 -30.56 -3.54
CA GLY A 937 -19.60 -30.23 -4.47
C GLY A 937 -18.70 -31.42 -4.80
N ARG A 938 -18.56 -32.39 -3.88
CA ARG A 938 -17.86 -33.67 -4.17
C ARG A 938 -18.68 -34.58 -5.05
N ASP A 939 -19.96 -34.77 -4.78
CA ASP A 939 -20.84 -35.63 -5.58
C ASP A 939 -20.92 -35.13 -7.03
N GLU A 940 -21.03 -33.81 -7.25
CA GLU A 940 -20.99 -33.21 -8.58
C GLU A 940 -19.61 -33.38 -9.25
N PHE A 941 -18.50 -33.31 -8.50
CA PHE A 941 -17.17 -33.55 -9.04
C PHE A 941 -16.91 -35.04 -9.37
N GLU A 942 -17.34 -35.99 -8.54
CA GLU A 942 -17.28 -37.42 -8.85
C GLU A 942 -18.14 -37.77 -10.08
N ARG A 943 -19.29 -37.10 -10.25
CA ARG A 943 -20.13 -37.21 -11.44
C ARG A 943 -19.42 -36.75 -12.71
N LEU A 944 -18.62 -35.67 -12.65
CA LEU A 944 -17.78 -35.22 -13.76
C LEU A 944 -16.58 -36.17 -14.00
N LEU A 945 -15.97 -36.70 -12.93
CA LEU A 945 -14.84 -37.64 -13.01
C LEU A 945 -15.21 -39.01 -13.59
N ALA A 946 -16.48 -39.44 -13.47
CA ALA A 946 -16.96 -40.72 -13.96
C ALA A 946 -16.61 -40.94 -15.44
N ASP A 947 -16.89 -39.94 -16.28
CA ASP A 947 -16.65 -39.98 -17.73
C ASP A 947 -15.29 -39.41 -18.15
N ALA A 948 -14.57 -38.70 -17.26
CA ALA A 948 -13.32 -38.02 -17.58
C ALA A 948 -12.20 -38.97 -18.06
N ASP A 949 -11.67 -38.72 -19.26
CA ASP A 949 -10.57 -39.49 -19.84
C ASP A 949 -9.19 -39.06 -19.31
N VAL A 950 -9.02 -37.74 -19.17
CA VAL A 950 -7.85 -37.08 -18.58
C VAL A 950 -8.33 -36.23 -17.42
N VAL A 951 -7.60 -36.25 -16.32
CA VAL A 951 -7.70 -35.28 -15.23
C VAL A 951 -6.42 -34.47 -15.23
N LEU A 952 -6.54 -33.15 -15.36
CA LEU A 952 -5.43 -32.21 -15.23
C LEU A 952 -5.68 -31.34 -14.01
N ASP A 953 -4.68 -31.16 -13.16
CA ASP A 953 -4.72 -30.18 -12.08
C ASP A 953 -3.41 -29.39 -11.99
N GLY A 954 -3.53 -28.10 -11.70
CA GLY A 954 -2.41 -27.18 -11.44
C GLY A 954 -2.16 -26.95 -9.95
N PHE A 955 -2.63 -27.84 -9.07
CA PHE A 955 -2.42 -27.67 -7.63
C PHE A 955 -1.00 -28.10 -7.24
N ARG A 956 -0.45 -27.41 -6.23
CA ARG A 956 0.77 -27.88 -5.55
C ARG A 956 0.59 -29.32 -5.05
N PRO A 957 1.60 -30.19 -5.20
CA PRO A 957 1.57 -31.57 -4.72
C PRO A 957 0.97 -31.73 -3.32
N GLY A 958 0.03 -32.67 -3.18
CA GLY A 958 -0.66 -32.95 -1.91
C GLY A 958 -1.96 -32.16 -1.70
N ALA A 959 -2.20 -31.05 -2.39
CA ALA A 959 -3.39 -30.23 -2.15
C ALA A 959 -4.69 -30.89 -2.64
N ILE A 960 -4.71 -31.47 -3.86
CA ILE A 960 -5.86 -32.22 -4.35
C ILE A 960 -6.12 -33.50 -3.52
N GLN A 961 -5.05 -34.12 -2.99
CA GLN A 961 -5.10 -35.28 -2.09
C GLN A 961 -5.80 -34.94 -0.77
N LYS A 962 -5.58 -33.75 -0.22
CA LYS A 962 -6.30 -33.24 0.97
C LYS A 962 -7.79 -33.01 0.71
N LEU A 963 -8.22 -32.81 -0.54
CA LEU A 963 -9.63 -32.74 -0.94
C LEU A 963 -10.25 -34.13 -1.18
N GLY A 964 -9.47 -35.21 -1.07
CA GLY A 964 -9.91 -36.60 -1.28
C GLY A 964 -9.57 -37.19 -2.66
N TYR A 965 -8.89 -36.43 -3.53
CA TYR A 965 -8.67 -36.78 -4.93
C TYR A 965 -7.19 -36.85 -5.30
N GLY A 966 -6.80 -37.64 -6.29
CA GLY A 966 -5.38 -37.86 -6.62
C GLY A 966 -5.09 -39.31 -7.00
N PRO A 967 -3.82 -39.71 -7.19
CA PRO A 967 -3.45 -40.98 -7.83
C PRO A 967 -4.15 -42.22 -7.25
N ALA A 968 -4.33 -42.29 -5.93
CA ALA A 968 -5.02 -43.41 -5.27
C ALA A 968 -6.54 -43.42 -5.58
N LYS A 969 -7.26 -42.30 -5.36
CA LYS A 969 -8.69 -42.19 -5.63
C LYS A 969 -9.01 -42.25 -7.12
N PHE A 970 -8.20 -41.64 -7.98
CA PHE A 970 -8.32 -41.77 -9.43
C PHE A 970 -8.09 -43.22 -9.90
N ARG A 971 -7.20 -43.99 -9.24
CA ARG A 971 -7.05 -45.43 -9.49
C ARG A 971 -8.24 -46.26 -8.99
N GLU A 972 -8.86 -45.88 -7.88
CA GLU A 972 -10.11 -46.47 -7.38
C GLU A 972 -11.26 -46.24 -8.36
N ILE A 973 -11.49 -44.99 -8.77
CA ILE A 973 -12.50 -44.61 -9.78
C ILE A 973 -12.24 -45.35 -11.09
N ALA A 974 -10.99 -45.37 -11.59
CA ALA A 974 -10.60 -46.10 -12.79
C ALA A 974 -10.87 -47.62 -12.70
N ARG A 975 -10.69 -48.22 -11.52
CA ARG A 975 -11.03 -49.63 -11.26
C ARG A 975 -12.54 -49.83 -11.24
N ALA A 976 -13.29 -48.97 -10.55
CA ALA A 976 -14.74 -49.06 -10.43
C ALA A 976 -15.44 -48.94 -11.80
N ARG A 977 -14.98 -48.05 -12.67
CA ARG A 977 -15.50 -47.88 -14.03
C ARG A 977 -14.89 -48.82 -15.08
N GLY A 978 -13.92 -49.67 -14.71
CA GLY A 978 -13.23 -50.59 -15.61
C GLY A 978 -12.36 -49.94 -16.70
N LYS A 979 -12.20 -48.61 -16.70
CA LYS A 979 -11.47 -47.82 -17.71
C LYS A 979 -10.37 -47.01 -17.01
N GLY A 980 -9.12 -47.27 -17.40
CA GLY A 980 -7.94 -46.53 -16.92
C GLY A 980 -8.11 -45.02 -17.05
N ILE A 981 -7.43 -44.25 -16.21
CA ILE A 981 -7.45 -42.79 -16.24
C ILE A 981 -6.04 -42.26 -16.50
N VAL A 982 -5.95 -41.15 -17.22
CA VAL A 982 -4.71 -40.41 -17.37
C VAL A 982 -4.78 -39.23 -16.43
N TYR A 983 -3.83 -39.13 -15.53
CA TYR A 983 -3.72 -38.03 -14.58
C TYR A 983 -2.47 -37.23 -14.96
N VAL A 984 -2.61 -35.92 -15.14
CA VAL A 984 -1.48 -34.99 -15.29
C VAL A 984 -1.58 -33.99 -14.17
N ASN A 985 -0.49 -33.77 -13.45
CA ASN A 985 -0.42 -32.65 -12.51
C ASN A 985 0.76 -31.75 -12.83
N GLU A 986 0.47 -30.46 -12.86
CA GLU A 986 1.38 -29.37 -13.20
C GLU A 986 1.63 -28.58 -11.92
N ASN A 987 2.86 -28.18 -11.66
CA ASN A 987 3.18 -27.37 -10.47
C ASN A 987 4.32 -26.38 -10.74
N CYS A 988 4.72 -25.61 -9.73
CA CYS A 988 5.78 -24.62 -9.89
C CYS A 988 7.19 -25.24 -9.78
N PHE A 989 7.51 -25.94 -8.68
CA PHE A 989 8.89 -26.20 -8.24
C PHE A 989 9.40 -27.64 -8.41
N ALA A 990 8.67 -28.52 -9.13
CA ALA A 990 8.88 -29.97 -9.28
C ALA A 990 8.17 -30.85 -8.24
N HIS A 991 8.36 -32.17 -8.38
CA HIS A 991 7.56 -33.20 -7.71
C HIS A 991 8.32 -33.96 -6.62
N GLU A 992 9.61 -33.67 -6.46
CA GLU A 992 10.56 -34.21 -5.48
C GLU A 992 11.54 -33.09 -5.11
N GLY A 993 12.08 -33.11 -3.89
CA GLY A 993 12.94 -32.02 -3.36
C GLY A 993 12.17 -30.94 -2.57
N GLU A 994 12.89 -30.00 -1.98
CA GLU A 994 12.39 -29.06 -0.96
C GLU A 994 11.26 -28.13 -1.45
N GLY A 995 11.27 -27.77 -2.73
CA GLY A 995 10.23 -26.93 -3.34
C GLY A 995 8.86 -27.62 -3.54
N THR A 996 8.80 -28.95 -3.48
CA THR A 996 7.63 -29.77 -3.89
C THR A 996 6.30 -29.35 -3.23
N GLY A 997 6.34 -28.88 -1.98
CA GLY A 997 5.14 -28.50 -1.22
C GLY A 997 4.67 -27.05 -1.45
N ARG A 998 5.43 -26.22 -2.17
CA ARG A 998 5.19 -24.76 -2.28
C ARG A 998 4.18 -24.43 -3.39
N PRO A 999 3.24 -23.48 -3.19
CA PRO A 999 2.48 -22.89 -4.28
C PRO A 999 3.39 -22.03 -5.15
N GLY A 1000 2.96 -21.75 -6.38
CA GLY A 1000 3.63 -20.79 -7.25
C GLY A 1000 2.87 -20.56 -8.55
N TRP A 1001 3.32 -19.55 -9.27
CA TRP A 1001 2.85 -19.11 -10.59
C TRP A 1001 4.09 -18.93 -11.49
N GLN A 1002 3.91 -18.71 -12.80
CA GLN A 1002 5.04 -18.50 -13.69
C GLN A 1002 6.05 -17.47 -13.17
N GLN A 1003 5.63 -16.30 -12.70
CA GLN A 1003 6.57 -15.24 -12.30
C GLN A 1003 7.51 -15.70 -11.17
N ILE A 1004 7.03 -16.63 -10.33
CA ILE A 1004 7.82 -17.24 -9.26
C ILE A 1004 8.78 -18.29 -9.84
N ALA A 1005 8.37 -19.06 -10.84
CA ALA A 1005 9.26 -19.98 -11.55
C ALA A 1005 10.35 -19.21 -12.32
N ASP A 1006 9.98 -18.20 -13.12
CA ASP A 1006 10.89 -17.37 -13.92
C ASP A 1006 11.97 -16.69 -13.05
N CYS A 1007 11.61 -16.26 -11.83
CA CYS A 1007 12.55 -15.71 -10.88
C CYS A 1007 13.41 -16.80 -10.21
N ALA A 1008 12.81 -17.92 -9.80
CA ALA A 1008 13.53 -19.03 -9.16
C ALA A 1008 14.46 -19.80 -10.11
N SER A 1009 14.19 -19.79 -11.42
CA SER A 1009 15.05 -20.37 -12.47
C SER A 1009 16.14 -19.41 -12.94
N GLY A 1010 16.03 -18.12 -12.64
CA GLY A 1010 16.87 -17.06 -13.21
C GLY A 1010 16.46 -16.62 -14.62
N LEU A 1011 15.38 -17.15 -15.18
CA LEU A 1011 14.88 -16.75 -16.52
C LEU A 1011 14.57 -15.24 -16.59
N ALA A 1012 13.94 -14.69 -15.55
CA ALA A 1012 13.67 -13.25 -15.43
C ALA A 1012 14.97 -12.40 -15.38
N TRP A 1013 16.04 -12.95 -14.81
CA TRP A 1013 17.36 -12.29 -14.74
C TRP A 1013 18.03 -12.24 -16.12
N GLU A 1014 17.99 -13.33 -16.88
CA GLU A 1014 18.48 -13.33 -18.27
C GLU A 1014 17.64 -12.45 -19.21
N GLN A 1015 16.31 -12.36 -18.99
CA GLN A 1015 15.45 -11.42 -19.70
C GLN A 1015 15.84 -9.95 -19.41
N GLY A 1016 16.14 -9.63 -18.15
CA GLY A 1016 16.70 -8.32 -17.75
C GLY A 1016 18.02 -8.01 -18.45
N LYS A 1017 18.99 -8.95 -18.42
CA LYS A 1017 20.27 -8.83 -19.15
C LYS A 1017 20.07 -8.64 -20.65
N PHE A 1018 19.14 -9.37 -21.27
CA PHE A 1018 18.81 -9.18 -22.67
C PHE A 1018 18.32 -7.75 -22.96
N MET A 1019 17.56 -7.15 -22.05
CA MET A 1019 17.12 -5.75 -22.16
C MET A 1019 18.21 -4.71 -21.83
N GLY A 1020 19.40 -5.16 -21.39
CA GLY A 1020 20.50 -4.27 -20.97
C GLY A 1020 20.35 -3.76 -19.54
N LEU A 1021 19.72 -4.55 -18.66
CA LEU A 1021 19.39 -4.21 -17.28
C LEU A 1021 20.03 -5.21 -16.30
N GLU A 1022 20.38 -4.73 -15.11
CA GLU A 1022 20.90 -5.54 -13.99
C GLU A 1022 19.81 -5.78 -12.93
N GLU A 1023 18.61 -6.13 -13.39
CA GLU A 1023 17.43 -6.44 -12.56
C GLU A 1023 16.58 -7.53 -13.24
N PRO A 1024 15.83 -8.36 -12.49
CA PRO A 1024 14.99 -9.38 -13.09
C PRO A 1024 13.74 -8.73 -13.71
N VAL A 1025 13.54 -8.93 -15.02
CA VAL A 1025 12.32 -8.50 -15.71
C VAL A 1025 11.56 -9.73 -16.16
N VAL A 1026 10.35 -9.91 -15.63
CA VAL A 1026 9.47 -11.02 -16.02
C VAL A 1026 9.11 -10.92 -17.51
N SER A 1027 9.02 -12.06 -18.18
CA SER A 1027 8.66 -12.11 -19.60
C SER A 1027 7.28 -11.46 -19.87
N PRO A 1028 7.13 -10.69 -20.98
CA PRO A 1028 5.87 -10.01 -21.32
C PRO A 1028 4.68 -10.91 -21.61
N PHE A 1029 4.94 -12.18 -21.90
CA PHE A 1029 3.92 -13.19 -22.09
C PHE A 1029 4.29 -14.40 -21.25
N PRO A 1030 3.30 -15.18 -20.76
CA PRO A 1030 3.57 -16.29 -19.86
C PRO A 1030 4.15 -17.51 -20.62
N ILE A 1031 5.41 -17.41 -21.03
CA ILE A 1031 6.19 -18.44 -21.75
C ILE A 1031 6.21 -19.78 -21.01
N SER A 1032 6.41 -19.75 -19.69
CA SER A 1032 6.63 -20.92 -18.85
C SER A 1032 5.33 -21.64 -18.53
N ASP A 1033 4.22 -20.91 -18.34
CA ASP A 1033 2.86 -21.48 -18.29
C ASP A 1033 2.49 -22.13 -19.64
N TYR A 1034 2.72 -21.42 -20.76
CA TYR A 1034 2.45 -21.98 -22.10
C TYR A 1034 3.30 -23.22 -22.40
N GLY A 1035 4.59 -23.18 -22.05
CA GLY A 1035 5.53 -24.27 -22.23
C GLY A 1035 5.20 -25.49 -21.37
N THR A 1036 4.91 -25.28 -20.09
CA THR A 1036 4.54 -26.34 -19.15
C THR A 1036 3.20 -26.97 -19.52
N GLY A 1037 2.21 -26.17 -19.95
CA GLY A 1037 0.95 -26.67 -20.48
C GLY A 1037 1.12 -27.48 -21.78
N CYS A 1038 2.08 -27.12 -22.64
CA CYS A 1038 2.46 -27.94 -23.79
C CYS A 1038 3.09 -29.27 -23.36
N MET A 1039 3.99 -29.26 -22.37
CA MET A 1039 4.56 -30.48 -21.79
C MET A 1039 3.50 -31.36 -21.11
N GLY A 1040 2.51 -30.76 -20.44
CA GLY A 1040 1.38 -31.46 -19.84
C GLY A 1040 0.45 -32.08 -20.87
N ALA A 1041 0.18 -31.39 -21.98
CA ALA A 1041 -0.54 -31.94 -23.12
C ALA A 1041 0.21 -33.13 -23.75
N ILE A 1042 1.54 -33.06 -23.89
CA ILE A 1042 2.38 -34.18 -24.34
C ILE A 1042 2.28 -35.35 -23.35
N ALA A 1043 2.40 -35.09 -22.04
CA ALA A 1043 2.26 -36.11 -21.00
C ALA A 1043 0.88 -36.78 -21.01
N ALA A 1044 -0.19 -36.01 -21.22
CA ALA A 1044 -1.55 -36.52 -21.39
C ALA A 1044 -1.66 -37.43 -22.63
N MET A 1045 -1.16 -36.99 -23.79
CA MET A 1045 -1.17 -37.78 -25.03
C MET A 1045 -0.37 -39.09 -24.89
N VAL A 1046 0.81 -39.05 -24.28
CA VAL A 1046 1.63 -40.25 -23.99
C VAL A 1046 0.92 -41.19 -23.03
N GLY A 1047 0.27 -40.66 -21.97
CA GLY A 1047 -0.55 -41.43 -21.05
C GLY A 1047 -1.75 -42.09 -21.72
N ILE A 1048 -2.43 -41.39 -22.64
CA ILE A 1048 -3.54 -41.95 -23.43
C ILE A 1048 -3.02 -43.08 -24.33
N TYR A 1049 -1.90 -42.85 -25.02
CA TYR A 1049 -1.27 -43.85 -25.89
C TYR A 1049 -0.84 -45.11 -25.12
N HIS A 1050 -0.22 -44.96 -23.95
CA HIS A 1050 0.15 -46.09 -23.11
C HIS A 1050 -1.07 -46.81 -22.52
N ARG A 1051 -2.12 -46.09 -22.12
CA ARG A 1051 -3.40 -46.70 -21.72
C ARG A 1051 -4.02 -47.52 -22.85
N ALA A 1052 -3.99 -47.03 -24.08
CA ALA A 1052 -4.55 -47.71 -25.24
C ALA A 1052 -3.73 -48.94 -25.68
N THR A 1053 -2.40 -48.88 -25.58
CA THR A 1053 -1.49 -49.93 -26.07
C THR A 1053 -1.05 -50.95 -25.01
N ARG A 1054 -1.06 -50.58 -23.73
CA ARG A 1054 -0.56 -51.39 -22.60
C ARG A 1054 -1.57 -51.53 -21.45
N GLY A 1055 -2.72 -50.85 -21.53
CA GLY A 1055 -3.72 -50.81 -20.45
C GLY A 1055 -3.28 -49.96 -19.25
N GLY A 1056 -4.02 -50.08 -18.15
CA GLY A 1056 -3.72 -49.39 -16.88
C GLY A 1056 -4.08 -47.91 -16.83
N SER A 1057 -3.69 -47.26 -15.73
CA SER A 1057 -3.77 -45.80 -15.54
C SER A 1057 -2.37 -45.22 -15.54
N TRP A 1058 -2.22 -43.99 -16.05
CA TRP A 1058 -0.92 -43.35 -16.26
C TRP A 1058 -0.89 -41.99 -15.59
N HIS A 1059 0.25 -41.64 -14.99
CA HIS A 1059 0.45 -40.39 -14.27
C HIS A 1059 1.60 -39.61 -14.93
N GLY A 1060 1.26 -38.50 -15.58
CA GLY A 1060 2.19 -37.50 -16.09
C GLY A 1060 2.47 -36.43 -15.03
N LYS A 1061 3.71 -35.95 -14.99
CA LYS A 1061 4.19 -34.94 -14.05
C LYS A 1061 4.94 -33.88 -14.86
N THR A 1062 4.60 -32.61 -14.69
CA THR A 1062 5.32 -31.47 -15.29
C THR A 1062 5.44 -30.34 -14.26
N CYS A 1063 6.39 -29.42 -14.45
CA CYS A 1063 6.42 -28.18 -13.67
C CYS A 1063 7.10 -27.03 -14.41
N LEU A 1064 6.77 -25.82 -13.99
CA LEU A 1064 7.29 -24.56 -14.53
C LEU A 1064 8.82 -24.50 -14.44
N LEU A 1065 9.39 -24.74 -13.25
CA LEU A 1065 10.84 -24.67 -13.03
C LEU A 1065 11.63 -25.67 -13.90
N GLN A 1066 11.12 -26.89 -14.12
CA GLN A 1066 11.79 -27.86 -15.00
C GLN A 1066 11.71 -27.45 -16.47
N TYR A 1067 10.65 -26.76 -16.89
CA TYR A 1067 10.55 -26.21 -18.23
C TYR A 1067 11.56 -25.06 -18.43
N ASP A 1068 11.73 -24.19 -17.43
CA ASP A 1068 12.74 -23.13 -17.47
C ASP A 1068 14.16 -23.70 -17.53
N MET A 1069 14.47 -24.72 -16.72
CA MET A 1069 15.75 -25.42 -16.78
C MET A 1069 16.00 -26.05 -18.16
N LEU A 1070 14.97 -26.60 -18.82
CA LEU A 1070 15.05 -27.12 -20.18
C LEU A 1070 15.29 -26.00 -21.23
N LEU A 1071 14.74 -24.80 -21.02
CA LEU A 1071 15.06 -23.60 -21.80
C LEU A 1071 16.54 -23.22 -21.63
N PHE A 1072 17.06 -23.22 -20.40
CA PHE A 1072 18.48 -22.97 -20.13
C PHE A 1072 19.41 -24.02 -20.75
N GLU A 1073 19.09 -25.31 -20.67
CA GLU A 1073 19.84 -26.39 -21.32
C GLU A 1073 19.86 -26.27 -22.85
N SER A 1074 18.84 -25.64 -23.44
CA SER A 1074 18.80 -25.36 -24.89
C SER A 1074 19.79 -24.24 -25.32
N GLY A 1075 20.33 -23.49 -24.35
CA GLY A 1075 21.32 -22.43 -24.55
C GLY A 1075 20.71 -21.06 -24.91
N LEU A 1076 21.43 -20.00 -24.56
CA LEU A 1076 21.06 -18.63 -24.92
C LEU A 1076 21.34 -18.34 -26.40
N TYR A 1077 20.58 -17.42 -27.00
CA TYR A 1077 20.86 -16.92 -28.33
C TYR A 1077 22.26 -16.30 -28.44
N LEU A 1078 22.90 -16.46 -29.60
CA LEU A 1078 24.17 -15.80 -29.93
C LEU A 1078 24.03 -14.28 -29.87
N GLU A 1079 25.10 -13.57 -29.52
CA GLU A 1079 25.03 -12.12 -29.26
C GLU A 1079 24.57 -11.31 -30.49
N ASN A 1080 25.01 -11.69 -31.70
CA ASN A 1080 24.54 -11.09 -32.96
C ASN A 1080 23.04 -11.32 -33.24
N VAL A 1081 22.42 -12.32 -32.63
CA VAL A 1081 20.97 -12.55 -32.68
C VAL A 1081 20.26 -11.70 -31.62
N LYS A 1082 20.86 -11.53 -30.42
CA LYS A 1082 20.34 -10.60 -29.41
C LYS A 1082 20.35 -9.16 -29.89
N GLU A 1083 21.44 -8.70 -30.53
CA GLU A 1083 21.54 -7.38 -31.18
C GLU A 1083 20.44 -7.19 -32.23
N MET A 1084 20.27 -8.16 -33.14
CA MET A 1084 19.23 -8.11 -34.16
C MET A 1084 17.80 -8.08 -33.57
N LEU A 1085 17.56 -8.75 -32.43
CA LEU A 1085 16.28 -8.68 -31.73
C LEU A 1085 16.09 -7.31 -31.04
N LYS A 1086 17.12 -6.75 -30.41
CA LYS A 1086 17.11 -5.39 -29.83
C LYS A 1086 16.75 -4.33 -30.87
N ASP A 1087 17.29 -4.44 -32.09
CA ASP A 1087 16.98 -3.55 -33.22
C ASP A 1087 15.52 -3.66 -33.72
N THR A 1088 14.79 -4.73 -33.38
CA THR A 1088 13.38 -4.91 -33.79
C THR A 1088 12.37 -4.42 -32.76
N VAL A 1089 12.67 -4.53 -31.46
CA VAL A 1089 11.72 -4.17 -30.39
C VAL A 1089 11.59 -2.65 -30.24
N GLU A 1090 10.41 -2.18 -29.83
CA GLU A 1090 10.14 -0.76 -29.63
C GLU A 1090 10.82 -0.25 -28.33
N PRO A 1091 11.25 1.02 -28.26
CA PRO A 1091 11.96 1.56 -27.08
C PRO A 1091 11.18 1.39 -25.78
N GLU A 1092 9.86 1.58 -25.80
CA GLU A 1092 8.97 1.45 -24.64
C GLU A 1092 8.96 0.03 -24.06
N PHE A 1093 9.32 -0.99 -24.85
CA PHE A 1093 9.51 -2.35 -24.37
C PHE A 1093 10.81 -2.50 -23.57
N LEU A 1094 11.89 -1.82 -23.98
CA LEU A 1094 13.18 -1.79 -23.27
C LEU A 1094 13.15 -0.89 -22.03
N GLU A 1095 12.13 -0.04 -21.89
CA GLU A 1095 11.84 0.75 -20.69
C GLU A 1095 11.10 -0.03 -19.59
N LEU A 1096 10.67 -1.27 -19.85
CA LEU A 1096 10.07 -2.15 -18.84
C LEU A 1096 11.09 -2.54 -17.76
N ARG A 1097 10.61 -2.77 -16.54
CA ARG A 1097 11.39 -2.94 -15.30
C ARG A 1097 10.68 -3.93 -14.37
N HIS A 1098 11.39 -4.48 -13.40
CA HIS A 1098 10.89 -5.43 -12.39
C HIS A 1098 9.58 -4.99 -11.71
N ALA A 1099 9.39 -3.68 -11.49
CA ALA A 1099 8.23 -3.11 -10.81
C ALA A 1099 6.99 -2.87 -11.70
N HIS A 1100 7.07 -3.12 -13.01
CA HIS A 1100 5.91 -2.98 -13.90
C HIS A 1100 4.94 -4.15 -13.73
N SER A 1101 3.64 -3.86 -13.71
CA SER A 1101 2.62 -4.93 -13.64
C SER A 1101 2.54 -5.71 -14.94
N VAL A 1102 2.04 -6.95 -14.88
CA VAL A 1102 1.81 -7.79 -16.07
C VAL A 1102 1.00 -7.03 -17.13
N ASP A 1103 -0.01 -6.26 -16.73
CA ASP A 1103 -0.80 -5.41 -17.65
C ASP A 1103 0.05 -4.39 -18.42
N GLN A 1104 1.03 -3.77 -17.75
CA GLN A 1104 1.94 -2.80 -18.38
C GLN A 1104 2.93 -3.51 -19.32
N ILE A 1105 3.53 -4.62 -18.86
CA ILE A 1105 4.54 -5.39 -19.59
C ILE A 1105 3.90 -6.02 -20.85
N SER A 1106 2.77 -6.73 -20.71
CA SER A 1106 1.99 -7.28 -21.83
C SER A 1106 1.40 -6.17 -22.72
N GLY A 1107 0.99 -5.04 -22.14
CA GLY A 1107 0.47 -3.89 -22.88
C GLY A 1107 1.49 -3.29 -23.84
N ALA A 1108 2.72 -3.05 -23.38
CA ALA A 1108 3.82 -2.56 -24.22
C ALA A 1108 4.20 -3.58 -25.31
N ALA A 1109 4.32 -4.86 -24.95
CA ALA A 1109 4.61 -5.93 -25.92
C ALA A 1109 3.55 -6.05 -27.03
N LEU A 1110 2.25 -5.98 -26.66
CA LEU A 1110 1.14 -6.02 -27.62
C LEU A 1110 1.12 -4.80 -28.56
N GLN A 1111 1.58 -3.63 -28.13
CA GLN A 1111 1.71 -2.46 -29.01
C GLN A 1111 2.80 -2.69 -30.07
N GLY A 1112 3.98 -3.17 -29.67
CA GLY A 1112 5.05 -3.56 -30.59
C GLY A 1112 4.59 -4.64 -31.59
N MET A 1113 3.95 -5.71 -31.11
CA MET A 1113 3.39 -6.76 -31.97
C MET A 1113 2.36 -6.24 -32.98
N LYS A 1114 1.47 -5.31 -32.59
CA LYS A 1114 0.48 -4.70 -33.50
C LYS A 1114 1.15 -3.89 -34.61
N LYS A 1115 2.26 -3.20 -34.31
CA LYS A 1115 3.02 -2.38 -35.26
C LYS A 1115 3.86 -3.22 -36.23
N GLN A 1116 4.55 -4.25 -35.73
CA GLN A 1116 5.37 -5.17 -36.53
C GLN A 1116 4.53 -6.16 -37.36
N PHE A 1117 3.48 -6.73 -36.76
CA PHE A 1117 2.67 -7.81 -37.33
C PHE A 1117 1.17 -7.43 -37.43
N PRO A 1118 0.79 -6.29 -38.06
CA PRO A 1118 -0.59 -5.80 -38.07
C PRO A 1118 -1.59 -6.79 -38.66
N ARG A 1119 -1.15 -7.71 -39.52
CA ARG A 1119 -1.98 -8.78 -40.09
C ARG A 1119 -2.54 -9.72 -39.01
N LEU A 1120 -1.80 -9.98 -37.92
CA LEU A 1120 -2.25 -10.84 -36.81
C LEU A 1120 -3.43 -10.24 -36.04
N PHE A 1121 -3.68 -8.93 -36.15
CA PHE A 1121 -4.74 -8.22 -35.43
C PHE A 1121 -5.85 -7.65 -36.34
N SER A 1122 -5.67 -7.71 -37.67
CA SER A 1122 -6.60 -7.12 -38.65
C SER A 1122 -7.15 -8.11 -39.68
N ASP A 1123 -6.56 -9.30 -39.83
CA ASP A 1123 -7.02 -10.28 -40.80
C ASP A 1123 -8.33 -10.96 -40.37
N ARG A 1124 -9.42 -10.62 -41.05
CA ARG A 1124 -10.77 -11.18 -40.83
C ARG A 1124 -10.87 -12.70 -41.05
N ARG A 1125 -9.83 -13.35 -41.59
CA ARG A 1125 -9.73 -14.81 -41.69
C ARG A 1125 -9.29 -15.46 -40.38
N ILE A 1126 -8.59 -14.73 -39.51
CA ILE A 1126 -8.13 -15.19 -38.19
C ILE A 1126 -9.21 -14.96 -37.13
N PHE A 1127 -9.99 -13.88 -37.26
CA PHE A 1127 -11.02 -13.50 -36.28
C PHE A 1127 -12.46 -13.82 -36.72
N GLN A 1128 -13.34 -13.89 -35.74
CA GLN A 1128 -14.78 -14.10 -35.84
C GLN A 1128 -15.50 -13.17 -34.83
N LYS A 1129 -16.74 -12.81 -35.16
CA LYS A 1129 -17.60 -11.94 -34.34
C LYS A 1129 -18.69 -12.76 -33.67
N TRP A 1130 -18.95 -12.46 -32.41
CA TRP A 1130 -19.98 -13.10 -31.59
C TRP A 1130 -20.69 -12.05 -30.74
N TYR A 1131 -21.97 -12.28 -30.41
CA TYR A 1131 -22.69 -11.42 -29.45
C TYR A 1131 -22.57 -12.00 -28.04
N ALA A 1132 -22.01 -11.24 -27.10
CA ALA A 1132 -21.83 -11.66 -25.72
C ALA A 1132 -23.00 -11.16 -24.85
N ALA A 1133 -23.92 -12.05 -24.49
CA ALA A 1133 -25.15 -11.70 -23.76
C ALA A 1133 -24.89 -10.99 -22.42
N LYS A 1134 -23.86 -11.40 -21.65
CA LYS A 1134 -23.48 -10.78 -20.37
C LYS A 1134 -23.01 -9.32 -20.52
N TYR A 1135 -22.29 -9.01 -21.60
CA TYR A 1135 -21.80 -7.67 -21.91
C TYR A 1135 -22.72 -6.85 -22.83
N LYS A 1136 -23.78 -7.47 -23.37
CA LYS A 1136 -24.75 -6.91 -24.33
C LYS A 1136 -24.12 -6.30 -25.59
N ALA A 1137 -22.93 -6.77 -25.97
CA ALA A 1137 -22.11 -6.21 -27.06
C ALA A 1137 -21.60 -7.29 -28.02
N GLU A 1138 -21.24 -6.88 -29.25
CA GLU A 1138 -20.43 -7.74 -30.12
C GLU A 1138 -18.98 -7.78 -29.61
N VAL A 1139 -18.45 -8.99 -29.42
CA VAL A 1139 -17.05 -9.26 -29.14
C VAL A 1139 -16.39 -9.88 -30.38
N VAL A 1140 -15.13 -9.51 -30.62
CA VAL A 1140 -14.29 -10.10 -31.67
C VAL A 1140 -13.32 -11.06 -30.97
N SER A 1141 -13.22 -12.30 -31.46
CA SER A 1141 -12.28 -13.28 -30.92
C SER A 1141 -11.73 -14.17 -32.04
N VAL A 1142 -10.69 -14.96 -31.73
CA VAL A 1142 -9.98 -15.80 -32.71
C VAL A 1142 -10.89 -16.96 -33.18
N ARG A 1143 -10.72 -17.42 -34.43
CA ARG A 1143 -11.41 -18.61 -34.94
C ARG A 1143 -10.83 -19.89 -34.35
N PRO A 1144 -11.63 -20.96 -34.21
CA PRO A 1144 -11.10 -22.27 -33.83
C PRO A 1144 -10.03 -22.69 -34.83
N VAL A 1145 -8.87 -23.12 -34.32
CA VAL A 1145 -7.74 -23.55 -35.17
C VAL A 1145 -7.99 -24.94 -35.78
N VAL A 1146 -8.92 -25.71 -35.20
CA VAL A 1146 -9.32 -27.06 -35.63
C VAL A 1146 -10.83 -27.21 -35.47
N GLU A 1147 -11.49 -27.79 -36.47
CA GLU A 1147 -12.86 -28.29 -36.39
C GLU A 1147 -12.83 -29.81 -36.13
N ILE A 1148 -13.49 -30.28 -35.08
CA ILE A 1148 -13.58 -31.71 -34.73
C ILE A 1148 -15.03 -32.14 -34.87
N GLN A 1149 -15.30 -33.07 -35.78
CA GLN A 1149 -16.65 -33.55 -36.05
C GLN A 1149 -17.28 -34.17 -34.79
N GLY A 1150 -18.37 -33.60 -34.31
CA GLY A 1150 -19.04 -34.01 -33.06
C GLY A 1150 -18.61 -33.25 -31.79
N ALA A 1151 -17.70 -32.26 -31.88
CA ALA A 1151 -17.32 -31.41 -30.75
C ALA A 1151 -17.57 -29.93 -31.08
N LEU A 1152 -18.36 -29.25 -30.23
CA LEU A 1152 -18.64 -27.81 -30.36
C LEU A 1152 -17.48 -26.97 -29.77
N VAL A 1153 -16.64 -26.43 -30.65
CA VAL A 1153 -15.47 -25.60 -30.29
C VAL A 1153 -15.80 -24.12 -30.52
N GLU A 1154 -16.71 -23.56 -29.71
CA GLU A 1154 -17.22 -22.19 -29.87
C GLU A 1154 -17.18 -21.34 -28.59
N PHE A 1155 -17.29 -20.01 -28.73
CA PHE A 1155 -17.26 -19.06 -27.62
C PHE A 1155 -18.48 -19.18 -26.67
N GLN A 1156 -19.60 -19.74 -27.13
CA GLN A 1156 -20.79 -19.96 -26.27
C GLN A 1156 -20.49 -20.80 -25.03
N ARG A 1157 -19.47 -21.67 -25.05
CA ARG A 1157 -19.08 -22.48 -23.90
C ARG A 1157 -18.37 -21.68 -22.80
N ALA A 1158 -17.75 -20.55 -23.13
CA ALA A 1158 -16.82 -19.80 -22.27
C ALA A 1158 -17.47 -19.01 -21.10
N ALA A 1159 -18.77 -19.21 -20.82
CA ALA A 1159 -19.49 -18.56 -19.73
C ALA A 1159 -19.76 -19.53 -18.57
N SER A 1160 -19.80 -19.01 -17.35
CA SER A 1160 -20.21 -19.76 -16.15
C SER A 1160 -21.63 -20.33 -16.31
N ARG A 1161 -21.82 -21.59 -15.92
CA ARG A 1161 -23.18 -22.17 -15.82
C ARG A 1161 -23.98 -21.50 -14.69
N ASP A 1162 -24.90 -20.60 -15.03
CA ASP A 1162 -26.03 -20.27 -14.17
C ASP A 1162 -26.99 -21.48 -14.14
N PHE A 1163 -26.94 -22.28 -13.07
CA PHE A 1163 -27.84 -23.43 -12.87
C PHE A 1163 -29.25 -23.03 -12.40
N SER A 1164 -29.69 -21.79 -12.66
CA SER A 1164 -31.05 -21.33 -12.37
C SER A 1164 -32.02 -21.69 -13.51
N GLY A 1165 -32.18 -23.00 -13.75
CA GLY A 1165 -33.29 -23.56 -14.54
C GLY A 1165 -33.00 -23.92 -16.00
N ASP A 1166 -32.36 -25.08 -16.21
CA ASP A 1166 -32.88 -26.11 -17.11
C ASP A 1166 -32.07 -27.42 -16.94
N ALA A 1167 -32.76 -28.52 -16.62
CA ALA A 1167 -32.11 -29.79 -16.25
C ALA A 1167 -31.89 -30.77 -17.43
N ASP A 1168 -32.38 -30.45 -18.63
CA ASP A 1168 -32.58 -31.43 -19.71
C ASP A 1168 -31.49 -31.45 -20.82
N MET A 1169 -30.50 -30.53 -20.83
CA MET A 1169 -29.45 -30.50 -21.87
C MET A 1169 -28.15 -31.26 -21.51
N VAL A 1170 -28.26 -32.49 -20.99
CA VAL A 1170 -27.09 -33.38 -20.75
C VAL A 1170 -27.29 -34.76 -21.37
N ARG A 1171 -27.79 -34.81 -22.61
CA ARG A 1171 -27.75 -35.99 -23.50
C ARG A 1171 -27.64 -35.59 -24.98
N GLU A 1172 -26.42 -35.31 -25.42
CA GLU A 1172 -25.94 -35.55 -26.80
C GLU A 1172 -24.40 -35.65 -26.79
#